data_AF-G0UWL7-F1
#
_entry.id   AF-G0UWL7-F1
#
_cell.length_a   1.000
_cell.length_b   1.000
_cell.length_c   1.000
_cell.angle_alpha   90.00
_cell.angle_beta   90.00
_cell.angle_gamma   90.00
#
_symmetry.space_group_name_H-M   'P 1'
#
loop_
_entity.id
_entity.type
_entity.pdbx_description
1 polymer ?
#
loop_
_entity_poly.entity_id
_entity_poly.type
_entity_poly.pdbx_seq_one_letter_code
_entity_poly.pdbx_strand_id
1 'polypeptide(L)'
;MAGAATDCEDVYRVDFSYSFLKGIDSRRPPSSIVIPPKDLDAMAAMERQYWEIKSKNYGVVIFFKKGKFYELYDQDAAMAHREFGLKLVFDTTNRGKMRLAGVPEQTFSEWARLFVFRGYKVGRVEQMKDDEEPSKSARPKVMQRELVEILTPGTLTDPVMISGYGAIFILSLYPISVGRVDAMAVDLSRRVVYHCPCGLQSDGDTSVREENVFSEVSSLLQQLQPREIIFPSDAFDAHVNDANRSFNQRLLKWVEGEGFLVELIRPSDSSFHERPSEEKNAEQAKHFMAQYLRSLKLESAEAILSGAQHYNFHRTGQKVACRFTPLHEKRLSDSSVLSHERREDVGLVLDSTTVSNLELVTNLRDGSERGSLFNLINHCCTNGGRRLFRSWVLRPSASSRVINARQDAVRFIIENRLDEFWGKLEELPESVSSTPNLSLRSSVDIPTQGSTDTERPRLSGLKRGRPTNAFEARFASLLNVDFERNLSRLADLKESSTQVAFVDPLVQYKKHLQLILSTVEAFQEMLDWSRCARRNSAPPLLQELWGNIDAIAPALDSIESCFDHKVAQTTGIIVPSHGTSPAYDEASKRLETIESKLNEALDELREVFSAEPPSLLPILGVIASLLRYQWGQHQGNVHLDSWSGRARRLVLDILWQPWSPWPKNIRGLR
;
A
#
# COMPACT_ATOMS: atom_id res chain seq x y z
N MET A 1 2.19 -26.30 36.82
CA MET A 1 3.44 -26.78 37.43
C MET A 1 4.50 -26.90 36.36
N ALA A 2 5.62 -26.21 36.57
CA ALA A 2 6.93 -26.32 35.93
C ALA A 2 6.99 -26.68 34.42
N GLY A 3 6.80 -25.69 33.56
CA GLY A 3 7.40 -25.71 32.22
C GLY A 3 8.83 -25.18 32.35
N ALA A 4 9.82 -26.04 32.13
CA ALA A 4 11.22 -25.67 32.15
C ALA A 4 11.47 -24.52 31.15
N ALA A 5 12.10 -23.45 31.62
CA ALA A 5 12.70 -22.45 30.74
C ALA A 5 13.84 -23.14 30.01
N THR A 6 13.63 -23.52 28.75
CA THR A 6 14.71 -23.92 27.86
C THR A 6 15.62 -22.71 27.66
N ASP A 7 16.86 -22.81 28.15
CA ASP A 7 17.91 -21.83 27.90
C ASP A 7 18.06 -21.61 26.39
N CYS A 8 18.19 -20.35 25.96
CA CYS A 8 18.32 -19.97 24.55
C CYS A 8 19.50 -20.64 23.84
N GLU A 9 20.50 -21.17 24.56
CA GLU A 9 21.63 -21.89 23.95
C GLU A 9 21.26 -23.29 23.45
N ASP A 10 20.32 -24.00 24.08
CA ASP A 10 19.99 -25.38 23.70
C ASP A 10 19.09 -25.49 22.46
N VAL A 11 18.39 -24.41 22.09
CA VAL A 11 17.57 -24.32 20.86
C VAL A 11 18.42 -24.39 19.59
N TYR A 12 19.70 -23.95 19.66
CA TYR A 12 20.65 -24.01 18.56
C TYR A 12 21.48 -25.31 18.52
N ARG A 13 21.39 -26.15 19.55
CA ARG A 13 22.21 -27.36 19.71
C ARG A 13 21.60 -28.63 19.14
N VAL A 14 20.35 -28.59 18.65
CA VAL A 14 19.78 -29.81 18.08
C VAL A 14 20.39 -30.04 16.69
N ASP A 15 21.10 -31.15 16.53
CA ASP A 15 21.72 -31.66 15.29
C ASP A 15 20.67 -32.01 14.21
N PHE A 16 19.75 -31.09 13.91
CA PHE A 16 18.80 -31.17 12.81
C PHE A 16 19.32 -30.31 11.66
N SER A 17 20.35 -30.79 10.99
CA SER A 17 20.85 -30.20 9.75
C SER A 17 20.71 -31.25 8.66
N TYR A 18 19.96 -30.93 7.61
CA TYR A 18 20.11 -31.65 6.36
C TYR A 18 21.60 -31.67 5.98
N SER A 19 22.09 -32.78 5.44
CA SER A 19 23.50 -32.94 5.06
C SER A 19 23.96 -31.86 4.08
N PHE A 20 23.07 -31.41 3.20
CA PHE A 20 23.33 -30.36 2.22
C PHE A 20 23.45 -28.95 2.82
N LEU A 21 23.08 -28.74 4.09
CA LEU A 21 23.27 -27.47 4.80
C LEU A 21 24.63 -27.39 5.52
N LYS A 22 25.36 -28.50 5.58
CA LYS A 22 26.64 -28.57 6.29
C LYS A 22 27.66 -27.64 5.61
N GLY A 23 28.24 -26.74 6.39
CA GLY A 23 29.26 -25.79 5.92
C GLY A 23 28.69 -24.45 5.41
N ILE A 24 27.37 -24.27 5.41
CA ILE A 24 26.75 -22.97 5.14
C ILE A 24 26.87 -22.08 6.38
N ASP A 25 27.46 -20.90 6.23
CA ASP A 25 27.49 -19.91 7.31
C ASP A 25 26.11 -19.28 7.49
N SER A 26 25.47 -19.59 8.63
CA SER A 26 24.18 -19.02 9.02
C SER A 26 24.16 -17.48 9.15
N ARG A 27 25.33 -16.84 9.33
CA ARG A 27 25.47 -15.38 9.45
C ARG A 27 25.60 -14.68 8.10
N ARG A 28 26.02 -15.41 7.06
CA ARG A 28 26.17 -14.91 5.68
C ARG A 28 25.63 -15.96 4.72
N PRO A 29 24.30 -16.16 4.68
CA PRO A 29 23.71 -17.16 3.80
C PRO A 29 23.94 -16.78 2.34
N PRO A 30 24.25 -17.77 1.46
CA PRO A 30 24.26 -17.53 0.01
C PRO A 30 22.85 -17.18 -0.49
N SER A 31 22.76 -16.57 -1.67
CA SER A 31 21.47 -16.26 -2.31
C SER A 31 20.71 -17.52 -2.72
N SER A 32 21.42 -18.59 -3.09
CA SER A 32 20.86 -19.89 -3.44
C SER A 32 21.76 -21.04 -2.98
N ILE A 33 21.18 -22.24 -2.89
CA ILE A 33 21.86 -23.49 -2.53
C ILE A 33 21.44 -24.60 -3.49
N VAL A 34 22.29 -25.61 -3.66
CA VAL A 34 21.99 -26.80 -4.47
C VAL A 34 21.64 -27.95 -3.54
N ILE A 35 20.46 -28.54 -3.73
CA ILE A 35 20.00 -29.71 -2.98
C ILE A 35 20.16 -30.95 -3.88
N PRO A 36 20.85 -32.01 -3.44
CA PRO A 36 20.96 -33.25 -4.21
C PRO A 36 19.57 -33.82 -4.55
N PRO A 37 19.32 -34.27 -5.80
CA PRO A 37 18.01 -34.82 -6.19
C PRO A 37 17.54 -35.97 -5.29
N LYS A 38 18.48 -36.83 -4.87
CA LYS A 38 18.22 -37.94 -3.93
C LYS A 38 17.62 -37.47 -2.60
N ASP A 39 18.10 -36.34 -2.07
CA ASP A 39 17.61 -35.79 -0.81
C ASP A 39 16.22 -35.16 -1.03
N LEU A 40 16.02 -34.47 -2.15
CA LEU A 40 14.75 -33.84 -2.51
C LEU A 40 13.63 -34.87 -2.77
N ASP A 41 13.96 -35.99 -3.42
CA ASP A 41 13.02 -37.08 -3.71
C ASP A 41 12.61 -37.87 -2.45
N ALA A 42 13.42 -37.81 -1.38
CA ALA A 42 13.12 -38.45 -0.11
C ALA A 42 12.17 -37.63 0.78
N MET A 43 11.97 -36.33 0.48
CA MET A 43 11.15 -35.42 1.27
C MET A 43 9.65 -35.65 1.06
N ALA A 44 8.84 -35.28 2.06
CA ALA A 44 7.39 -35.24 1.89
C ALA A 44 7.01 -34.15 0.86
N ALA A 45 5.86 -34.30 0.18
CA ALA A 45 5.47 -33.39 -0.91
C ALA A 45 5.47 -31.89 -0.54
N MET A 46 5.05 -31.54 0.68
CA MET A 46 5.03 -30.15 1.17
C MET A 46 6.44 -29.64 1.52
N GLU A 47 7.24 -30.48 2.18
CA GLU A 47 8.64 -30.22 2.50
C GLU A 47 9.48 -30.01 1.23
N ARG A 48 9.23 -30.84 0.21
CA ARG A 48 9.85 -30.71 -1.12
C ARG A 48 9.52 -29.36 -1.76
N GLN A 49 8.25 -28.97 -1.81
CA GLN A 49 7.86 -27.67 -2.37
C GLN A 49 8.53 -26.50 -1.63
N TYR A 50 8.59 -26.57 -0.29
CA TYR A 50 9.32 -25.57 0.50
C TYR A 50 10.79 -25.50 0.10
N TRP A 51 11.50 -26.63 0.05
CA TRP A 51 12.93 -26.66 -0.29
C TRP A 51 13.23 -26.31 -1.75
N GLU A 52 12.34 -26.62 -2.70
CA GLU A 52 12.44 -26.17 -4.10
C GLU A 52 12.39 -24.64 -4.23
N ILE A 53 11.58 -23.98 -3.39
CA ILE A 53 11.49 -22.51 -3.33
C ILE A 53 12.65 -21.92 -2.54
N LYS A 54 12.91 -22.44 -1.34
CA LYS A 54 13.94 -21.96 -0.42
C LYS A 54 15.35 -22.12 -0.99
N SER A 55 15.63 -23.19 -1.72
CA SER A 55 16.94 -23.40 -2.35
C SER A 55 17.29 -22.31 -3.36
N LYS A 56 16.31 -21.79 -4.09
CA LYS A 56 16.50 -20.69 -5.05
C LYS A 56 16.57 -19.31 -4.38
N ASN A 57 16.02 -19.18 -3.17
CA ASN A 57 15.85 -17.91 -2.43
C ASN A 57 16.36 -18.07 -1.00
N TYR A 58 17.57 -18.61 -0.82
CA TYR A 58 18.04 -19.07 0.49
C TYR A 58 18.27 -17.93 1.46
N GLY A 59 18.71 -16.78 0.96
CA GLY A 59 18.84 -15.53 1.73
C GLY A 59 17.52 -14.83 2.06
N VAL A 60 16.37 -15.36 1.65
CA VAL A 60 15.04 -14.77 1.86
C VAL A 60 14.29 -15.55 2.93
N VAL A 61 13.69 -14.87 3.90
CA VAL A 61 12.82 -15.48 4.92
C VAL A 61 11.48 -15.84 4.28
N ILE A 62 11.15 -17.12 4.22
CA ILE A 62 9.95 -17.58 3.51
C ILE A 62 8.77 -17.74 4.46
N PHE A 63 7.71 -16.96 4.22
CA PHE A 63 6.39 -17.16 4.82
C PHE A 63 5.60 -18.10 3.92
N PHE A 64 5.49 -19.36 4.35
CA PHE A 64 4.89 -20.42 3.56
C PHE A 64 3.42 -20.66 3.97
N LYS A 65 2.47 -20.38 3.08
CA LYS A 65 1.04 -20.47 3.42
C LYS A 65 0.57 -21.91 3.59
N LYS A 66 -0.13 -22.17 4.69
CA LYS A 66 -0.77 -23.46 4.99
C LYS A 66 -2.12 -23.21 5.66
N GLY A 67 -3.18 -23.27 4.88
CA GLY A 67 -4.52 -22.92 5.35
C GLY A 67 -4.58 -21.44 5.72
N LYS A 68 -5.01 -21.14 6.96
CA LYS A 68 -5.16 -19.76 7.49
C LYS A 68 -3.91 -19.23 8.22
N PHE A 69 -2.77 -19.88 8.04
CA PHE A 69 -1.51 -19.54 8.70
C PHE A 69 -0.38 -19.44 7.68
N TYR A 70 0.59 -18.60 7.99
CA TYR A 70 1.92 -18.66 7.41
C TYR A 70 2.85 -19.39 8.37
N GLU A 71 3.49 -20.43 7.87
CA GLU A 71 4.52 -21.18 8.59
C GLU A 71 5.91 -20.79 8.05
N LEU A 72 6.85 -20.60 8.96
CA LEU A 72 8.28 -20.49 8.69
C LEU A 72 8.91 -21.81 9.10
N TYR A 73 9.86 -22.29 8.31
CA TYR A 73 10.51 -23.57 8.58
C TYR A 73 12.02 -23.45 8.79
N ASP A 74 12.55 -24.43 9.51
CA ASP A 74 13.97 -24.63 9.76
C ASP A 74 14.71 -23.35 10.23
N GLN A 75 15.68 -22.86 9.46
CA GLN A 75 16.45 -21.66 9.79
C GLN A 75 15.57 -20.41 9.91
N ASP A 76 14.52 -20.29 9.09
CA ASP A 76 13.59 -19.16 9.15
C ASP A 76 12.77 -19.21 10.45
N ALA A 77 12.38 -20.42 10.90
CA ALA A 77 11.71 -20.63 12.18
C ALA A 77 12.62 -20.30 13.37
N ALA A 78 13.87 -20.74 13.32
CA ALA A 78 14.85 -20.45 14.37
C ALA A 78 15.17 -18.95 14.46
N MET A 79 15.23 -18.26 13.32
CA MET A 79 15.37 -16.81 13.24
C MET A 79 14.14 -16.11 13.82
N ALA A 80 12.94 -16.52 13.43
CA ALA A 80 11.68 -15.99 13.94
C ALA A 80 11.58 -16.09 15.47
N HIS A 81 11.98 -17.23 16.04
CA HIS A 81 12.03 -17.44 17.48
C HIS A 81 13.06 -16.52 18.15
N ARG A 82 14.27 -16.42 17.59
CA ARG A 82 15.36 -15.59 18.14
C ARG A 82 15.01 -14.09 18.15
N GLU A 83 14.56 -13.58 17.02
CA GLU A 83 14.39 -12.14 16.82
C GLU A 83 13.10 -11.62 17.46
N PHE A 84 12.04 -12.45 17.46
CA PHE A 84 10.70 -12.00 17.81
C PHE A 84 9.99 -12.86 18.88
N GLY A 85 10.64 -13.90 19.41
CA GLY A 85 10.05 -14.76 20.43
C GLY A 85 8.88 -15.61 19.93
N LEU A 86 8.74 -15.81 18.61
CA LEU A 86 7.71 -16.67 18.06
C LEU A 86 7.87 -18.10 18.57
N LYS A 87 6.77 -18.77 18.91
CA LYS A 87 6.80 -20.12 19.50
C LYS A 87 7.41 -21.10 18.49
N LEU A 88 8.57 -21.64 18.83
CA LEU A 88 9.24 -22.68 18.07
C LEU A 88 8.64 -24.05 18.42
N VAL A 89 8.27 -24.80 17.41
CA VAL A 89 7.75 -26.17 17.52
C VAL A 89 8.62 -27.08 16.65
N PHE A 90 8.83 -28.31 17.11
CA PHE A 90 9.49 -29.35 16.32
C PHE A 90 8.40 -30.24 15.75
N ASP A 91 8.27 -30.31 14.42
CA ASP A 91 7.33 -31.26 13.82
C ASP A 91 7.91 -32.67 13.93
N THR A 92 7.33 -33.48 14.81
CA THR A 92 7.65 -34.91 14.97
C THR A 92 6.62 -35.81 14.31
N THR A 93 5.57 -35.24 13.71
CA THR A 93 4.37 -35.97 13.26
C THR A 93 4.42 -36.35 11.79
N ASN A 94 5.09 -35.56 10.95
CA ASN A 94 5.40 -35.92 9.57
C ASN A 94 6.89 -36.29 9.42
N ARG A 95 7.23 -37.08 8.40
CA ARG A 95 8.61 -37.58 8.17
C ARG A 95 9.69 -36.49 7.99
N GLY A 96 9.32 -35.21 7.93
CA GLY A 96 10.24 -34.07 7.90
C GLY A 96 10.49 -33.53 9.31
N LYS A 97 11.72 -33.71 9.82
CA LYS A 97 12.18 -33.20 11.12
C LYS A 97 12.46 -31.69 11.02
N MET A 98 11.46 -30.89 10.70
CA MET A 98 11.64 -29.44 10.52
C MET A 98 11.27 -28.67 11.78
N ARG A 99 12.05 -27.63 12.06
CA ARG A 99 11.64 -26.59 13.02
C ARG A 99 10.54 -25.75 12.40
N LEU A 100 9.62 -25.29 13.22
CA LEU A 100 8.42 -24.57 12.80
C LEU A 100 8.17 -23.37 13.71
N ALA A 101 7.90 -22.22 13.09
CA ALA A 101 7.23 -21.09 13.72
C ALA A 101 6.10 -20.64 12.80
N GLY A 102 5.09 -19.93 13.31
CA GLY A 102 4.00 -19.51 12.43
C GLY A 102 3.18 -18.36 12.99
N VAL A 103 2.49 -17.68 12.07
CA VAL A 103 1.64 -16.52 12.36
C VAL A 103 0.31 -16.63 11.58
N PRO A 104 -0.79 -16.07 12.11
CA PRO A 104 -2.05 -16.00 11.37
C PRO A 104 -1.91 -15.17 10.09
N GLU A 105 -2.58 -15.59 9.02
CA GLU A 105 -2.60 -14.88 7.72
C GLU A 105 -2.98 -13.39 7.85
N GLN A 106 -3.93 -13.09 8.73
CA GLN A 106 -4.44 -11.73 8.97
C GLN A 106 -3.36 -10.77 9.47
N THR A 107 -2.33 -11.29 10.14
CA THR A 107 -1.22 -10.53 10.72
C THR A 107 0.03 -10.55 9.84
N PHE A 108 -0.04 -11.16 8.64
CA PHE A 108 1.11 -11.29 7.74
C PHE A 108 1.81 -9.95 7.51
N SER A 109 1.09 -8.90 7.13
CA SER A 109 1.69 -7.59 6.83
C SER A 109 2.44 -6.98 8.01
N GLU A 110 1.92 -7.16 9.23
CA GLU A 110 2.57 -6.68 10.45
C GLU A 110 3.87 -7.43 10.73
N TRP A 111 3.85 -8.76 10.62
CA TRP A 111 5.03 -9.58 10.82
C TRP A 111 6.08 -9.35 9.72
N ALA A 112 5.69 -9.40 8.45
CA ALA A 112 6.58 -9.16 7.32
C ALA A 112 7.30 -7.80 7.45
N ARG A 113 6.56 -6.74 7.85
CA ARG A 113 7.15 -5.43 8.15
C ARG A 113 8.25 -5.51 9.20
N LEU A 114 8.06 -6.26 10.30
CA LEU A 114 9.06 -6.37 11.36
C LEU A 114 10.34 -7.06 10.88
N PHE A 115 10.22 -8.12 10.07
CA PHE A 115 11.37 -8.78 9.46
C PHE A 115 12.11 -7.83 8.50
N VAL A 116 11.39 -7.13 7.63
CA VAL A 116 11.98 -6.15 6.70
C VAL A 116 12.68 -5.02 7.46
N PHE A 117 12.07 -4.51 8.53
CA PHE A 117 12.68 -3.48 9.37
C PHE A 117 13.97 -3.95 10.06
N ARG A 118 14.09 -5.25 10.35
CA ARG A 118 15.32 -5.86 10.86
C ARG A 118 16.37 -6.14 9.78
N GLY A 119 16.09 -5.80 8.52
CA GLY A 119 17.00 -5.96 7.39
C GLY A 119 16.87 -7.28 6.64
N TYR A 120 15.83 -8.08 6.92
CA TYR A 120 15.59 -9.33 6.18
C TYR A 120 14.75 -9.09 4.93
N LYS A 121 14.99 -9.88 3.88
CA LYS A 121 14.05 -10.01 2.77
C LYS A 121 12.97 -11.03 3.12
N VAL A 122 11.72 -10.76 2.77
CA VAL A 122 10.58 -11.62 3.13
C VAL A 122 9.88 -12.11 1.86
N GLY A 123 9.86 -13.42 1.63
CA GLY A 123 9.15 -14.04 0.52
C GLY A 123 7.76 -14.52 0.94
N ARG A 124 6.71 -14.12 0.22
CA ARG A 124 5.34 -14.60 0.43
C ARG A 124 5.04 -15.74 -0.53
N VAL A 125 4.79 -16.93 0.02
CA VAL A 125 4.40 -18.11 -0.76
C VAL A 125 2.93 -18.40 -0.52
N GLU A 126 2.13 -18.36 -1.58
CA GLU A 126 0.68 -18.54 -1.53
C GLU A 126 0.26 -19.94 -1.99
N GLN A 127 -0.93 -20.35 -1.58
CA GLN A 127 -1.58 -21.56 -2.08
C GLN A 127 -2.34 -21.23 -3.37
N MET A 128 -1.98 -21.91 -4.46
CA MET A 128 -2.62 -21.75 -5.77
C MET A 128 -3.96 -22.51 -5.78
N LYS A 129 -4.96 -22.00 -6.51
CA LYS A 129 -6.22 -22.72 -6.75
C LYS A 129 -5.96 -23.82 -7.77
N ASP A 130 -6.52 -25.01 -7.55
CA ASP A 130 -6.57 -26.03 -8.60
C ASP A 130 -7.63 -25.58 -9.63
N ASP A 131 -7.24 -25.46 -10.90
CA ASP A 131 -8.17 -25.16 -12.02
C ASP A 131 -9.08 -26.36 -12.37
N GLU A 132 -8.83 -27.54 -11.77
CA GLU A 132 -9.56 -28.78 -12.04
C GLU A 132 -10.52 -29.16 -10.90
N GLU A 133 -11.70 -29.68 -11.26
CA GLU A 133 -12.65 -30.28 -10.32
C GLU A 133 -11.96 -31.36 -9.46
N PRO A 134 -12.34 -31.50 -8.17
CA PRO A 134 -11.69 -32.44 -7.27
C PRO A 134 -11.81 -33.88 -7.81
N SER A 135 -10.69 -34.43 -8.30
CA SER A 135 -10.64 -35.83 -8.71
C SER A 135 -11.02 -36.74 -7.54
N LYS A 136 -11.86 -37.74 -7.78
CA LYS A 136 -12.35 -38.74 -6.80
C LYS A 136 -11.27 -39.72 -6.33
N SER A 137 -10.01 -39.28 -6.18
CA SER A 137 -8.94 -40.11 -5.64
C SER A 137 -8.84 -39.94 -4.11
N ALA A 138 -8.70 -41.07 -3.40
CA ALA A 138 -8.77 -41.11 -1.93
C ALA A 138 -7.52 -40.56 -1.20
N ARG A 139 -6.54 -39.98 -1.93
CA ARG A 139 -5.37 -39.35 -1.33
C ARG A 139 -5.52 -37.83 -1.39
N PRO A 140 -5.38 -37.09 -0.28
CA PRO A 140 -5.44 -35.63 -0.31
C PRO A 140 -4.31 -35.11 -1.20
N LYS A 141 -4.67 -34.50 -2.33
CA LYS A 141 -3.73 -33.83 -3.24
C LYS A 141 -3.13 -32.65 -2.49
N VAL A 142 -1.79 -32.61 -2.35
CA VAL A 142 -1.12 -31.46 -1.77
C VAL A 142 -1.23 -30.32 -2.78
N MET A 143 -1.91 -29.25 -2.40
CA MET A 143 -2.07 -28.08 -3.26
C MET A 143 -0.71 -27.48 -3.64
N GLN A 144 -0.61 -27.01 -4.88
CA GLN A 144 0.57 -26.31 -5.39
C GLN A 144 0.75 -24.96 -4.70
N ARG A 145 2.01 -24.59 -4.45
CA ARG A 145 2.40 -23.34 -3.82
C ARG A 145 3.50 -22.68 -4.60
N GLU A 146 3.41 -21.36 -4.70
CA GLU A 146 4.34 -20.57 -5.48
C GLU A 146 4.73 -19.31 -4.71
N LEU A 147 5.98 -18.89 -4.91
CA LEU A 147 6.47 -17.61 -4.42
C LEU A 147 5.84 -16.49 -5.26
N VAL A 148 5.02 -15.66 -4.62
CA VAL A 148 4.24 -14.60 -5.27
C VAL A 148 4.97 -13.28 -5.26
N GLU A 149 5.70 -12.95 -4.19
CA GLU A 149 6.43 -11.69 -4.06
C GLU A 149 7.58 -11.81 -3.05
N ILE A 150 8.58 -10.96 -3.20
CA ILE A 150 9.65 -10.73 -2.21
C ILE A 150 9.59 -9.27 -1.77
N LEU A 151 9.37 -9.07 -0.47
CA LEU A 151 9.35 -7.78 0.19
C LEU A 151 10.76 -7.39 0.67
N THR A 152 11.14 -6.15 0.38
CA THR A 152 12.38 -5.48 0.76
C THR A 152 12.03 -4.11 1.36
N PRO A 153 12.99 -3.40 1.99
CA PRO A 153 12.72 -2.08 2.56
C PRO A 153 12.17 -1.06 1.55
N GLY A 154 12.51 -1.20 0.26
CA GLY A 154 12.06 -0.32 -0.81
C GLY A 154 10.79 -0.78 -1.54
N THR A 155 10.32 -2.02 -1.35
CA THR A 155 9.13 -2.54 -2.07
C THR A 155 7.83 -2.55 -1.25
N LEU A 156 7.82 -1.98 -0.04
CA LEU A 156 6.63 -1.94 0.83
C LEU A 156 5.54 -1.01 0.27
N THR A 157 4.35 -1.55 -0.01
CA THR A 157 3.20 -0.80 -0.56
C THR A 157 1.97 -0.79 0.38
N ASP A 158 1.82 -1.82 1.22
CA ASP A 158 0.71 -1.94 2.18
C ASP A 158 0.81 -0.82 3.25
N PRO A 159 -0.28 -0.06 3.51
CA PRO A 159 -0.23 1.03 4.49
C PRO A 159 0.10 0.56 5.91
N VAL A 160 -0.20 -0.69 6.27
CA VAL A 160 0.19 -1.27 7.56
C VAL A 160 1.70 -1.46 7.66
N MET A 161 2.39 -1.66 6.53
CA MET A 161 3.84 -1.83 6.49
C MET A 161 4.59 -0.50 6.51
N ILE A 162 3.95 0.59 6.09
CA ILE A 162 4.58 1.89 5.92
C ILE A 162 4.42 2.76 7.18
N SER A 163 5.52 3.26 7.72
CA SER A 163 5.50 4.27 8.79
C SER A 163 5.66 5.69 8.24
N GLY A 164 4.75 6.57 8.64
CA GLY A 164 4.88 8.01 8.43
C GLY A 164 4.68 8.46 6.98
N TYR A 165 5.02 9.73 6.73
CA TYR A 165 4.81 10.38 5.44
C TYR A 165 6.00 10.24 4.48
N GLY A 166 7.14 9.73 4.93
CA GLY A 166 8.37 9.64 4.13
C GLY A 166 8.19 8.84 2.83
N ALA A 167 8.90 9.24 1.78
CA ALA A 167 8.99 8.50 0.53
C ALA A 167 9.77 7.18 0.72
N ILE A 168 9.51 6.21 -0.14
CA ILE A 168 10.15 4.90 -0.12
C ILE A 168 10.76 4.68 -1.50
N PHE A 169 11.95 5.24 -1.72
CA PHE A 169 12.65 5.08 -2.99
C PHE A 169 13.58 3.88 -2.96
N ILE A 170 13.55 3.09 -4.04
CA ILE A 170 14.64 2.23 -4.48
C ILE A 170 15.44 3.04 -5.50
N LEU A 171 16.76 3.13 -5.33
CA LEU A 171 17.64 3.80 -6.28
C LEU A 171 18.51 2.78 -7.01
N SER A 172 18.35 2.72 -8.32
CA SER A 172 19.25 2.00 -9.23
C SER A 172 20.39 2.92 -9.63
N LEU A 173 21.64 2.52 -9.34
CA LEU A 173 22.85 3.21 -9.80
C LEU A 173 23.58 2.33 -10.80
N TYR A 174 23.60 2.74 -12.06
CA TYR A 174 24.25 2.00 -13.14
C TYR A 174 25.42 2.80 -13.73
N PRO A 175 26.68 2.43 -13.46
CA PRO A 175 27.83 3.13 -14.04
C PRO A 175 27.96 2.80 -15.53
N ILE A 176 27.99 3.83 -16.39
CA ILE A 176 28.16 3.66 -17.84
C ILE A 176 29.64 3.71 -18.21
N SER A 177 30.34 4.74 -17.72
CA SER A 177 31.75 4.99 -17.96
C SER A 177 32.33 5.83 -16.82
N VAL A 178 33.65 5.98 -16.77
CA VAL A 178 34.29 6.98 -15.89
C VAL A 178 33.60 8.33 -16.06
N GLY A 179 33.16 8.92 -14.94
CA GLY A 179 32.50 10.23 -14.95
C GLY A 179 31.05 10.24 -15.45
N ARG A 180 30.40 9.08 -15.65
CA ARG A 180 28.98 9.01 -16.04
C ARG A 180 28.24 7.84 -15.38
N VAL A 181 27.17 8.17 -14.67
CA VAL A 181 26.31 7.20 -13.99
C VAL A 181 24.87 7.45 -14.40
N ASP A 182 24.21 6.42 -14.92
CA ASP A 182 22.78 6.43 -15.10
C ASP A 182 22.12 6.05 -13.78
N ALA A 183 21.04 6.74 -13.41
CA ALA A 183 20.34 6.39 -12.19
C ALA A 183 18.82 6.48 -12.36
N MET A 184 18.11 5.64 -11.63
CA MET A 184 16.65 5.65 -11.63
C MET A 184 16.11 5.39 -10.22
N ALA A 185 15.24 6.27 -9.76
CA ALA A 185 14.58 6.15 -8.48
C ALA A 185 13.11 5.75 -8.66
N VAL A 186 12.65 4.78 -7.87
CA VAL A 186 11.28 4.24 -7.94
C VAL A 186 10.65 4.21 -6.55
N ASP A 187 9.46 4.78 -6.41
CA ASP A 187 8.60 4.62 -5.23
C ASP A 187 7.33 3.89 -5.64
N LEU A 188 7.30 2.58 -5.37
CA LEU A 188 6.18 1.70 -5.71
C LEU A 188 4.90 2.10 -4.97
N SER A 189 5.02 2.59 -3.73
CA SER A 189 3.85 2.93 -2.89
C SER A 189 3.05 4.10 -3.46
N ARG A 190 3.67 4.94 -4.29
CA ARG A 190 3.08 6.15 -4.89
C ARG A 190 3.04 6.11 -6.42
N ARG A 191 3.50 5.04 -7.07
CA ARG A 191 3.70 4.95 -8.52
C ARG A 191 4.52 6.13 -9.09
N VAL A 192 5.60 6.51 -8.39
CA VAL A 192 6.50 7.61 -8.82
C VAL A 192 7.81 7.03 -9.34
N VAL A 193 8.23 7.44 -10.53
CA VAL A 193 9.51 7.05 -11.14
C VAL A 193 10.26 8.28 -11.63
N TYR A 194 11.54 8.34 -11.27
CA TYR A 194 12.44 9.40 -11.67
C TYR A 194 13.67 8.85 -12.39
N HIS A 195 14.00 9.43 -13.55
CA HIS A 195 15.28 9.25 -14.22
C HIS A 195 16.24 10.34 -13.76
N CYS A 196 17.35 9.94 -13.14
CA CYS A 196 18.25 10.81 -12.39
C CYS A 196 19.70 10.73 -12.92
N PRO A 197 19.96 11.07 -14.19
CA PRO A 197 21.29 10.90 -14.77
C PRO A 197 22.33 11.78 -14.07
N CYS A 198 23.54 11.25 -13.88
CA CYS A 198 24.67 11.95 -13.28
C CYS A 198 25.88 11.99 -14.25
N GLY A 199 26.60 13.10 -14.29
CA GLY A 199 27.75 13.29 -15.17
C GLY A 199 27.39 13.57 -16.64
N LEU A 200 26.23 14.17 -16.89
CA LEU A 200 25.84 14.61 -18.24
C LEU A 200 26.65 15.83 -18.68
N GLN A 201 27.27 15.74 -19.85
CA GLN A 201 28.04 16.82 -20.46
C GLN A 201 27.14 18.03 -20.80
N SER A 202 27.63 19.24 -20.55
CA SER A 202 27.17 20.43 -21.25
C SER A 202 27.89 20.57 -22.59
N ASP A 203 27.17 21.02 -23.62
CA ASP A 203 27.73 21.33 -24.93
C ASP A 203 28.99 22.20 -24.77
N GLY A 204 30.17 21.65 -25.11
CA GLY A 204 31.45 22.37 -25.09
C GLY A 204 32.42 22.08 -23.93
N ASP A 205 32.06 21.29 -22.91
CA ASP A 205 33.00 20.89 -21.84
C ASP A 205 33.50 19.44 -22.05
N THR A 206 34.81 19.29 -22.24
CA THR A 206 35.45 18.02 -22.64
C THR A 206 35.93 17.18 -21.46
N SER A 207 35.88 17.67 -20.22
CA SER A 207 36.29 16.88 -19.04
C SER A 207 35.26 16.89 -17.91
N VAL A 208 34.34 15.93 -17.92
CA VAL A 208 33.54 15.64 -16.71
C VAL A 208 34.47 15.00 -15.68
N ARG A 209 34.73 15.73 -14.59
CA ARG A 209 35.53 15.22 -13.46
C ARG A 209 34.68 14.25 -12.64
N GLU A 210 35.30 13.17 -12.15
CA GLU A 210 34.64 12.21 -11.26
C GLU A 210 34.00 12.91 -10.06
N GLU A 211 34.66 13.93 -9.51
CA GLU A 211 34.19 14.75 -8.39
C GLU A 211 32.79 15.34 -8.61
N ASN A 212 32.47 15.74 -9.84
CA ASN A 212 31.14 16.27 -10.16
C ASN A 212 30.07 15.19 -10.03
N VAL A 213 30.37 13.95 -10.45
CA VAL A 213 29.44 12.82 -10.31
C VAL A 213 29.22 12.50 -8.84
N PHE A 214 30.27 12.48 -8.02
CA PHE A 214 30.13 12.26 -6.58
C PHE A 214 29.26 13.35 -5.93
N SER A 215 29.45 14.61 -6.30
CA SER A 215 28.62 15.73 -5.82
C SER A 215 27.15 15.60 -6.24
N GLU A 216 26.90 15.22 -7.49
CA GLU A 216 25.54 15.02 -8.03
C GLU A 216 24.86 13.82 -7.35
N VAL A 217 25.56 12.69 -7.20
CA VAL A 217 25.04 11.50 -6.48
C VAL A 217 24.79 11.85 -5.01
N SER A 218 25.69 12.59 -4.35
CA SER A 218 25.48 13.07 -2.98
C SER A 218 24.20 13.88 -2.84
N SER A 219 23.99 14.84 -3.73
CA SER A 219 22.79 15.67 -3.75
C SER A 219 21.53 14.82 -3.98
N LEU A 220 21.61 13.82 -4.88
CA LEU A 220 20.52 12.90 -5.17
C LEU A 220 20.15 12.04 -3.95
N LEU A 221 21.14 11.44 -3.28
CA LEU A 221 20.94 10.61 -2.08
C LEU A 221 20.30 11.39 -0.95
N GLN A 222 20.73 12.64 -0.76
CA GLN A 222 20.20 13.50 0.28
C GLN A 222 18.77 13.98 -0.01
N GLN A 223 18.45 14.28 -1.28
CA GLN A 223 17.13 14.71 -1.70
C GLN A 223 16.11 13.57 -1.65
N LEU A 224 16.48 12.38 -2.15
CA LEU A 224 15.57 11.24 -2.26
C LEU A 224 15.54 10.38 -1.00
N GLN A 225 16.64 10.28 -0.26
CA GLN A 225 16.80 9.37 0.90
C GLN A 225 16.30 7.95 0.57
N PRO A 226 16.92 7.29 -0.43
CA PRO A 226 16.50 5.96 -0.82
C PRO A 226 16.63 4.99 0.34
N ARG A 227 15.62 4.12 0.51
CA ARG A 227 15.65 3.05 1.51
C ARG A 227 16.49 1.87 1.08
N GLU A 228 16.75 1.79 -0.21
CA GLU A 228 17.42 0.68 -0.86
C GLU A 228 18.15 1.20 -2.08
N ILE A 229 19.42 0.81 -2.22
CA ILE A 229 20.23 1.13 -3.39
C ILE A 229 20.68 -0.18 -4.02
N ILE A 230 20.46 -0.33 -5.32
CA ILE A 230 20.92 -1.49 -6.08
C ILE A 230 22.06 -1.07 -7.02
N PHE A 231 23.05 -1.95 -7.15
CA PHE A 231 24.24 -1.72 -7.97
C PHE A 231 24.63 -3.00 -8.74
N PRO A 232 24.99 -2.90 -10.03
CA PRO A 232 25.35 -4.05 -10.85
C PRO A 232 26.66 -4.70 -10.38
N SER A 233 26.62 -5.99 -10.04
CA SER A 233 27.80 -6.75 -9.58
C SER A 233 28.78 -7.08 -10.71
N ASP A 234 28.30 -7.20 -11.94
CA ASP A 234 29.08 -7.41 -13.16
C ASP A 234 29.88 -6.16 -13.56
N ALA A 235 29.57 -4.99 -13.00
CA ALA A 235 30.37 -3.78 -13.15
C ALA A 235 31.80 -3.91 -12.57
N PHE A 236 32.08 -5.01 -11.87
CA PHE A 236 33.39 -5.36 -11.32
C PHE A 236 34.08 -6.52 -12.03
N ASP A 237 33.44 -7.13 -13.04
CA ASP A 237 33.97 -8.30 -13.73
C ASP A 237 35.28 -7.98 -14.49
N ALA A 238 36.06 -9.02 -14.78
CA ALA A 238 37.40 -8.91 -15.38
C ALA A 238 37.39 -8.29 -16.80
N HIS A 239 36.26 -8.37 -17.52
CA HIS A 239 36.12 -7.82 -18.87
C HIS A 239 35.90 -6.30 -18.91
N VAL A 240 35.53 -5.69 -17.77
CA VAL A 240 35.38 -4.23 -17.64
C VAL A 240 36.77 -3.59 -17.59
N ASN A 241 36.98 -2.51 -18.36
CA ASN A 241 38.25 -1.76 -18.36
C ASN A 241 38.65 -1.32 -16.94
N ASP A 242 39.93 -1.41 -16.59
CA ASP A 242 40.47 -1.13 -15.26
C ASP A 242 40.11 0.27 -14.75
N ALA A 243 40.06 1.28 -15.63
CA ALA A 243 39.62 2.63 -15.27
C ALA A 243 38.16 2.66 -14.77
N ASN A 244 37.25 2.01 -15.49
CA ASN A 244 35.84 1.89 -15.10
C ASN A 244 35.71 1.04 -13.83
N ARG A 245 36.43 -0.08 -13.72
CA ARG A 245 36.40 -0.93 -12.52
C ARG A 245 36.85 -0.15 -11.28
N SER A 246 37.91 0.63 -11.41
CA SER A 246 38.45 1.48 -10.34
C SER A 246 37.46 2.57 -9.93
N PHE A 247 36.83 3.24 -10.90
CA PHE A 247 35.76 4.23 -10.65
C PHE A 247 34.56 3.58 -9.95
N ASN A 248 34.07 2.45 -10.43
CA ASN A 248 32.94 1.72 -9.84
C ASN A 248 33.22 1.33 -8.38
N GLN A 249 34.46 0.89 -8.08
CA GLN A 249 34.85 0.55 -6.71
C GLN A 249 34.89 1.77 -5.81
N ARG A 250 35.37 2.93 -6.31
CA ARG A 250 35.33 4.19 -5.56
C ARG A 250 33.88 4.64 -5.31
N LEU A 251 33.03 4.59 -6.33
CA LEU A 251 31.62 4.96 -6.24
C LEU A 251 30.88 4.10 -5.21
N LEU A 252 31.00 2.78 -5.29
CA LEU A 252 30.40 1.86 -4.33
C LEU A 252 30.85 2.16 -2.90
N LYS A 253 32.17 2.22 -2.66
CA LYS A 253 32.74 2.50 -1.34
C LYS A 253 32.32 3.87 -0.79
N TRP A 254 32.18 4.85 -1.67
CA TRP A 254 31.76 6.20 -1.29
C TRP A 254 30.29 6.20 -0.86
N VAL A 255 29.39 5.59 -1.64
CA VAL A 255 27.96 5.47 -1.28
C VAL A 255 27.78 4.71 0.04
N GLU A 256 28.52 3.62 0.25
CA GLU A 256 28.53 2.89 1.51
C GLU A 256 29.11 3.72 2.67
N GLY A 257 30.13 4.54 2.39
CA GLY A 257 30.74 5.48 3.34
C GLY A 257 29.78 6.57 3.82
N GLU A 258 28.85 7.00 2.96
CA GLU A 258 27.75 7.92 3.32
C GLU A 258 26.65 7.25 4.17
N GLY A 259 26.79 5.95 4.49
CA GLY A 259 25.87 5.21 5.36
C GLY A 259 24.70 4.55 4.65
N PHE A 260 24.69 4.50 3.32
CA PHE A 260 23.67 3.78 2.55
C PHE A 260 24.10 2.34 2.28
N LEU A 261 23.22 1.38 2.59
CA LEU A 261 23.45 -0.02 2.23
C LEU A 261 23.19 -0.21 0.74
N VAL A 262 24.20 -0.75 0.05
CA VAL A 262 24.13 -1.05 -1.39
C VAL A 262 24.03 -2.55 -1.59
N GLU A 263 22.99 -2.97 -2.32
CA GLU A 263 22.84 -4.36 -2.72
C GLU A 263 23.43 -4.61 -4.10
N LEU A 264 24.36 -5.57 -4.16
CA LEU A 264 24.97 -6.01 -5.41
C LEU A 264 24.09 -7.06 -6.09
N ILE A 265 23.53 -6.73 -7.25
CA ILE A 265 22.67 -7.61 -8.04
C ILE A 265 23.43 -8.06 -9.27
N ARG A 266 23.36 -9.35 -9.63
CA ARG A 266 23.91 -9.85 -10.89
C ARG A 266 22.82 -9.79 -11.97
N PRO A 267 23.00 -9.00 -13.05
CA PRO A 267 22.08 -9.00 -14.17
C PRO A 267 21.97 -10.40 -14.78
N SER A 268 20.75 -10.83 -15.12
CA SER A 268 20.48 -12.18 -15.63
C SER A 268 20.75 -12.34 -17.12
N ASP A 269 20.70 -11.24 -17.91
CA ASP A 269 20.80 -11.27 -19.37
C ASP A 269 22.15 -10.72 -19.87
N SER A 270 22.84 -11.52 -20.68
CA SER A 270 24.10 -11.13 -21.34
C SER A 270 23.94 -10.16 -22.52
N SER A 271 22.70 -9.89 -22.96
CA SER A 271 22.38 -8.94 -24.04
C SER A 271 22.56 -7.47 -23.66
N PHE A 272 22.85 -7.19 -22.38
CA PHE A 272 23.11 -5.84 -21.84
C PHE A 272 24.41 -5.20 -22.29
N HIS A 273 25.35 -6.00 -22.81
CA HIS A 273 26.68 -5.52 -23.19
C HIS A 273 26.72 -4.86 -24.58
N GLU A 274 25.60 -4.81 -25.32
CA GLU A 274 25.50 -3.95 -26.49
C GLU A 274 25.65 -2.50 -26.05
N ARG A 275 26.84 -1.93 -26.29
CA ARG A 275 27.12 -0.52 -26.03
C ARG A 275 26.03 0.29 -26.73
N PRO A 276 25.22 1.08 -26.01
CA PRO A 276 24.23 1.92 -26.65
C PRO A 276 24.96 2.80 -27.66
N SER A 277 24.46 2.84 -28.89
CA SER A 277 24.85 3.84 -29.86
C SER A 277 24.82 5.19 -29.16
N GLU A 278 25.93 5.92 -29.23
CA GLU A 278 26.08 7.25 -28.65
C GLU A 278 24.81 8.08 -28.99
N GLU A 279 24.19 8.65 -27.96
CA GLU A 279 22.95 9.47 -28.00
C GLU A 279 21.64 8.64 -28.15
N LYS A 280 20.76 8.51 -27.14
CA LYS A 280 19.93 9.65 -26.68
C LYS A 280 19.18 9.51 -25.35
N ASN A 281 19.26 8.40 -24.62
CA ASN A 281 18.80 8.29 -23.22
C ASN A 281 19.46 7.04 -22.66
N ALA A 282 20.35 7.19 -21.68
CA ALA A 282 20.82 6.02 -20.95
C ALA A 282 19.60 5.43 -20.23
N GLU A 283 19.14 4.26 -20.69
CA GLU A 283 18.04 3.51 -20.07
C GLU A 283 18.59 2.28 -19.31
N GLN A 284 19.91 2.20 -19.10
CA GLN A 284 20.53 1.06 -18.43
C GLN A 284 20.05 0.93 -16.99
N ALA A 285 19.92 2.04 -16.25
CA ALA A 285 19.37 2.02 -14.90
C ALA A 285 17.90 1.57 -14.89
N LYS A 286 17.15 1.89 -15.95
CA LYS A 286 15.76 1.47 -16.15
C LYS A 286 15.63 -0.03 -16.35
N HIS A 287 16.39 -0.58 -17.30
CA HIS A 287 16.39 -2.01 -17.55
C HIS A 287 16.92 -2.81 -16.34
N PHE A 288 17.93 -2.29 -15.65
CA PHE A 288 18.48 -2.93 -14.45
C PHE A 288 17.45 -2.96 -13.31
N MET A 289 16.72 -1.87 -13.09
CA MET A 289 15.60 -1.85 -12.13
C MET A 289 14.49 -2.84 -12.53
N ALA A 290 14.15 -2.92 -13.82
CA ALA A 290 13.15 -3.89 -14.30
C ALA A 290 13.56 -5.33 -13.97
N GLN A 291 14.81 -5.71 -14.23
CA GLN A 291 15.34 -7.03 -13.85
C GLN A 291 15.28 -7.25 -12.33
N TYR A 292 15.63 -6.23 -11.54
CA TYR A 292 15.52 -6.31 -10.09
C TYR A 292 14.07 -6.59 -9.65
N LEU A 293 13.09 -5.84 -10.17
CA LEU A 293 11.68 -6.06 -9.85
C LEU A 293 11.20 -7.47 -10.26
N ARG A 294 11.62 -7.98 -11.43
CA ARG A 294 11.31 -9.37 -11.84
C ARG A 294 11.92 -10.40 -10.90
N SER A 295 13.14 -10.18 -10.42
CA SER A 295 13.77 -11.07 -9.43
C SER A 295 12.99 -11.14 -8.11
N LEU A 296 12.26 -10.07 -7.78
CA LEU A 296 11.38 -9.99 -6.61
C LEU A 296 9.94 -10.45 -6.87
N LYS A 297 9.63 -10.97 -8.07
CA LYS A 297 8.27 -11.35 -8.51
C LYS A 297 7.29 -10.17 -8.53
N LEU A 298 7.80 -9.00 -8.92
CA LEU A 298 7.03 -7.76 -9.08
C LEU A 298 6.96 -7.36 -10.56
N GLU A 299 6.71 -8.32 -11.47
CA GLU A 299 6.70 -8.05 -12.91
C GLU A 299 5.62 -7.03 -13.32
N SER A 300 4.48 -7.00 -12.62
CA SER A 300 3.43 -5.99 -12.86
C SER A 300 3.89 -4.56 -12.61
N ALA A 301 4.82 -4.36 -11.68
CA ALA A 301 5.38 -3.05 -11.38
C ALA A 301 6.32 -2.54 -12.48
N GLU A 302 6.79 -3.37 -13.41
CA GLU A 302 7.66 -2.94 -14.52
C GLU A 302 6.97 -1.89 -15.41
N ALA A 303 5.65 -1.98 -15.57
CA ALA A 303 4.87 -1.06 -16.40
C ALA A 303 5.05 0.40 -15.98
N ILE A 304 5.23 0.68 -14.68
CA ILE A 304 5.36 2.05 -14.15
C ILE A 304 6.66 2.72 -14.60
N LEU A 305 7.69 1.94 -14.95
CA LEU A 305 9.01 2.45 -15.36
C LEU A 305 8.94 3.20 -16.68
N SER A 306 7.94 2.92 -17.52
CA SER A 306 7.68 3.66 -18.75
C SER A 306 7.26 5.11 -18.50
N GLY A 307 6.70 5.41 -17.32
CA GLY A 307 6.26 6.73 -16.89
C GLY A 307 7.34 7.58 -16.21
N ALA A 308 8.62 7.20 -16.34
CA ALA A 308 9.73 7.89 -15.69
C ALA A 308 9.79 9.38 -16.06
N GLN A 309 9.79 10.24 -15.04
CA GLN A 309 9.98 11.68 -15.21
C GLN A 309 11.46 12.03 -15.04
N HIS A 310 11.96 13.00 -15.81
CA HIS A 310 13.32 13.49 -15.60
C HIS A 310 13.42 14.21 -14.26
N TYR A 311 14.40 13.81 -13.46
CA TYR A 311 14.75 14.44 -12.20
C TYR A 311 16.15 15.03 -12.35
N ASN A 312 16.21 16.35 -12.53
CA ASN A 312 17.45 17.09 -12.71
C ASN A 312 17.84 17.88 -11.46
N PHE A 313 17.15 17.64 -10.34
CA PHE A 313 17.22 18.51 -9.18
C PHE A 313 18.52 18.36 -8.38
N HIS A 314 19.22 17.25 -8.56
CA HIS A 314 20.52 16.96 -7.97
C HIS A 314 21.71 17.55 -8.73
N ARG A 315 21.47 18.13 -9.92
CA ARG A 315 22.54 18.56 -10.83
C ARG A 315 23.03 19.96 -10.53
N THR A 316 24.35 20.13 -10.43
CA THR A 316 25.02 21.42 -10.25
C THR A 316 25.35 22.06 -11.59
N GLY A 317 24.78 23.24 -11.89
CA GLY A 317 25.35 24.15 -12.91
C GLY A 317 24.80 24.11 -14.33
N GLN A 318 23.52 23.76 -14.58
CA GLN A 318 22.94 23.88 -15.93
C GLN A 318 21.77 24.87 -16.03
N LYS A 319 21.87 25.81 -16.98
CA LYS A 319 20.72 26.16 -17.83
C LYS A 319 20.44 24.90 -18.64
N VAL A 320 19.53 24.04 -18.18
CA VAL A 320 19.09 22.92 -19.00
C VAL A 320 18.34 23.55 -20.17
N ALA A 321 18.99 23.69 -21.32
CA ALA A 321 18.28 23.79 -22.58
C ALA A 321 17.65 22.42 -22.78
N CYS A 322 16.53 22.16 -22.10
CA CYS A 322 15.69 21.05 -22.44
C CYS A 322 15.23 21.30 -23.87
N ARG A 323 15.90 20.72 -24.86
CA ARG A 323 15.32 20.49 -26.17
C ARG A 323 14.23 19.42 -26.01
N PHE A 324 13.18 19.74 -25.26
CA PHE A 324 11.90 19.10 -25.49
C PHE A 324 11.55 19.42 -26.93
N THR A 325 11.18 18.41 -27.71
CA THR A 325 10.34 18.65 -28.87
C THR A 325 9.13 19.45 -28.37
N PRO A 326 8.98 20.72 -28.77
CA PRO A 326 7.81 21.47 -28.39
C PRO A 326 6.67 20.91 -29.21
N LEU A 327 5.90 19.97 -28.66
CA LEU A 327 4.49 19.92 -29.02
C LEU A 327 3.88 21.20 -28.44
N HIS A 328 3.89 22.25 -29.26
CA HIS A 328 3.51 23.64 -28.99
C HIS A 328 4.55 24.52 -28.25
N GLU A 329 5.30 25.31 -29.02
CA GLU A 329 5.82 26.61 -28.60
C GLU A 329 4.65 27.55 -28.26
N LYS A 330 4.19 27.53 -27.01
CA LYS A 330 3.48 28.67 -26.42
C LYS A 330 4.47 29.47 -25.58
N ARG A 331 4.48 30.79 -25.82
CA ARG A 331 5.36 31.78 -25.18
C ARG A 331 5.50 31.56 -23.67
N LEU A 332 6.73 31.67 -23.17
CA LEU A 332 7.16 31.60 -21.76
C LEU A 332 6.41 32.55 -20.79
N SER A 333 5.62 33.50 -21.30
CA SER A 333 4.83 34.43 -20.49
C SER A 333 3.51 33.85 -19.96
N ASP A 334 3.01 32.74 -20.52
CA ASP A 334 1.73 32.10 -20.15
C ASP A 334 1.89 30.73 -19.44
N SER A 335 3.12 30.31 -19.13
CA SER A 335 3.35 29.01 -18.47
C SER A 335 2.88 29.05 -17.01
N SER A 336 2.18 28.02 -16.55
CA SER A 336 1.69 27.93 -15.17
C SER A 336 2.85 28.02 -14.17
N VAL A 337 2.67 28.71 -13.03
CA VAL A 337 3.75 28.88 -12.04
C VAL A 337 4.14 27.54 -11.44
N LEU A 338 3.17 26.66 -11.20
CA LEU A 338 3.41 25.30 -10.70
C LEU A 338 4.17 24.45 -11.71
N SER A 339 3.86 24.58 -13.00
CA SER A 339 4.55 23.85 -14.07
C SER A 339 6.02 24.27 -14.16
N HIS A 340 6.29 25.58 -14.08
CA HIS A 340 7.64 26.12 -14.10
C HIS A 340 8.43 25.68 -12.86
N GLU A 341 7.85 25.80 -11.66
CA GLU A 341 8.49 25.34 -10.41
C GLU A 341 8.87 23.86 -10.47
N ARG A 342 8.00 22.99 -11.01
CA ARG A 342 8.21 21.54 -11.01
C ARG A 342 9.14 21.04 -12.12
N ARG A 343 9.25 21.76 -13.25
CA ARG A 343 9.94 21.24 -14.45
C ARG A 343 11.16 22.04 -14.86
N GLU A 344 11.17 23.34 -14.61
CA GLU A 344 12.15 24.28 -15.16
C GLU A 344 13.00 24.95 -14.09
N ASP A 345 12.45 25.19 -12.91
CA ASP A 345 13.17 25.81 -11.81
C ASP A 345 14.32 24.91 -11.35
N VAL A 346 15.55 25.40 -11.52
CA VAL A 346 16.79 24.70 -11.17
C VAL A 346 17.07 24.75 -9.66
N GLY A 347 16.40 25.65 -8.93
CA GLY A 347 16.55 25.79 -7.48
C GLY A 347 17.98 26.12 -7.03
N LEU A 348 18.14 26.32 -5.73
CA LEU A 348 19.44 26.40 -5.07
C LEU A 348 19.91 24.98 -4.76
N VAL A 349 21.11 24.61 -5.23
CA VAL A 349 21.72 23.33 -4.89
C VAL A 349 22.35 23.43 -3.51
N LEU A 350 21.94 22.53 -2.61
CA LEU A 350 22.48 22.38 -1.27
C LEU A 350 23.14 21.00 -1.18
N ASP A 351 24.44 20.96 -0.97
CA ASP A 351 25.19 19.71 -0.79
C ASP A 351 24.93 19.07 0.59
N SER A 352 25.37 17.83 0.75
CA SER A 352 25.15 17.04 1.98
C SER A 352 25.73 17.72 3.21
N THR A 353 26.93 18.27 3.04
CA THR A 353 27.64 19.02 4.10
C THR A 353 26.84 20.24 4.53
N THR A 354 26.35 21.07 3.60
CA THR A 354 25.55 22.26 3.93
C THR A 354 24.26 21.88 4.63
N VAL A 355 23.57 20.86 4.15
CA VAL A 355 22.28 20.44 4.73
C VAL A 355 22.44 19.84 6.12
N SER A 356 23.53 19.13 6.35
CA SER A 356 23.88 18.60 7.67
C SER A 356 24.28 19.72 8.65
N ASN A 357 25.18 20.61 8.23
CA ASN A 357 25.68 21.71 9.06
C ASN A 357 24.59 22.74 9.43
N LEU A 358 23.63 22.96 8.54
CA LEU A 358 22.48 23.83 8.79
C LEU A 358 21.31 23.12 9.49
N GLU A 359 21.47 21.83 9.81
CA GLU A 359 20.44 20.97 10.43
C GLU A 359 19.07 21.12 9.75
N LEU A 360 19.05 21.15 8.41
CA LEU A 360 17.82 21.51 7.69
C LEU A 360 16.72 20.47 7.89
N VAL A 361 17.09 19.21 8.03
CA VAL A 361 16.17 18.07 8.08
C VAL A 361 16.38 17.23 9.33
N THR A 362 17.63 16.90 9.65
CA THR A 362 18.03 16.16 10.84
C THR A 362 19.06 16.98 11.61
N ASN A 363 19.08 16.83 12.93
CA ASN A 363 20.09 17.45 13.77
C ASN A 363 21.40 16.63 13.77
N LEU A 364 22.50 17.24 14.22
CA LEU A 364 23.81 16.59 14.36
C LEU A 364 23.98 15.82 15.68
N ARG A 365 23.11 16.04 16.66
CA ARG A 365 23.27 15.51 18.02
C ARG A 365 22.86 14.05 18.15
N ASP A 366 21.67 13.70 17.67
CA ASP A 366 21.10 12.36 17.73
C ASP A 366 20.59 11.86 16.37
N GLY A 367 20.77 12.64 15.30
CA GLY A 367 20.34 12.29 13.95
C GLY A 367 18.82 12.31 13.75
N SER A 368 18.05 12.73 14.77
CA SER A 368 16.60 12.82 14.66
C SER A 368 16.18 14.09 13.94
N GLU A 369 14.94 14.09 13.44
CA GLU A 369 14.32 15.31 12.90
C GLU A 369 14.06 16.37 13.99
N ARG A 370 14.17 16.03 15.27
CA ARG A 370 13.84 16.98 16.35
C ARG A 370 14.86 18.10 16.41
N GLY A 371 14.39 19.34 16.46
CA GLY A 371 15.27 20.51 16.49
C GLY A 371 15.81 20.93 15.11
N SER A 372 15.48 20.22 14.03
CA SER A 372 15.81 20.64 12.67
C SER A 372 14.92 21.79 12.18
N LEU A 373 15.39 22.53 11.17
CA LEU A 373 14.60 23.60 10.53
C LEU A 373 13.27 23.05 9.98
N PHE A 374 13.32 21.88 9.35
CA PHE A 374 12.16 21.20 8.81
C PHE A 374 11.14 20.89 9.91
N ASN A 375 11.55 20.32 11.05
CA ASN A 375 10.61 20.07 12.15
C ASN A 375 10.08 21.35 12.80
N LEU A 376 10.85 22.44 12.78
CA LEU A 376 10.43 23.73 13.32
C LEU A 376 9.34 24.41 12.47
N ILE A 377 9.47 24.38 11.14
CA ILE A 377 8.59 25.13 10.22
C ILE A 377 7.48 24.25 9.64
N ASN A 378 7.68 22.94 9.55
CA ASN A 378 6.71 22.04 8.93
C ASN A 378 5.48 21.82 9.82
N HIS A 379 4.47 22.67 9.62
CA HIS A 379 3.14 22.55 10.17
C HIS A 379 2.12 22.00 9.16
N CYS A 380 2.58 21.34 8.08
CA CYS A 380 1.68 20.77 7.10
C CYS A 380 0.80 19.66 7.72
N CYS A 381 -0.50 19.76 7.46
CA CYS A 381 -1.47 18.83 8.03
C CYS A 381 -1.54 17.50 7.26
N THR A 382 -1.29 17.52 5.93
CA THR A 382 -1.35 16.32 5.07
C THR A 382 0.03 15.70 4.83
N ASN A 383 0.08 14.38 4.60
CA ASN A 383 1.33 13.67 4.30
C ASN A 383 2.00 14.17 3.01
N GLY A 384 1.22 14.41 1.96
CA GLY A 384 1.71 15.00 0.70
C GLY A 384 2.28 16.40 0.90
N GLY A 385 1.62 17.24 1.72
CA GLY A 385 2.13 18.56 2.09
C GLY A 385 3.47 18.50 2.83
N ARG A 386 3.61 17.58 3.80
CA ARG A 386 4.89 17.38 4.52
C ARG A 386 6.02 16.94 3.59
N ARG A 387 5.76 16.03 2.65
CA ARG A 387 6.73 15.61 1.63
C ARG A 387 7.12 16.75 0.71
N LEU A 388 6.14 17.51 0.22
CA LEU A 388 6.39 18.66 -0.66
C LEU A 388 7.21 19.73 0.05
N PHE A 389 6.86 20.05 1.30
CA PHE A 389 7.61 21.01 2.10
C PHE A 389 9.06 20.57 2.34
N ARG A 390 9.29 19.28 2.60
CA ARG A 390 10.65 18.72 2.68
C ARG A 390 11.45 18.99 1.41
N SER A 391 10.83 18.75 0.25
CA SER A 391 11.44 19.03 -1.06
C SER A 391 11.78 20.51 -1.21
N TRP A 392 10.88 21.43 -0.81
CA TRP A 392 11.14 22.87 -0.86
C TRP A 392 12.27 23.33 0.07
N VAL A 393 12.42 22.72 1.26
CA VAL A 393 13.51 23.04 2.19
C VAL A 393 14.86 22.57 1.65
N LEU A 394 14.89 21.36 1.07
CA LEU A 394 16.10 20.79 0.47
C LEU A 394 16.48 21.42 -0.88
N ARG A 395 15.53 22.12 -1.51
CA ARG A 395 15.70 22.80 -2.78
C ARG A 395 14.90 24.12 -2.79
N PRO A 396 15.43 25.17 -2.17
CA PRO A 396 14.84 26.51 -2.28
C PRO A 396 14.78 26.94 -3.75
N SER A 397 13.72 27.63 -4.16
CA SER A 397 13.61 28.15 -5.53
C SER A 397 14.66 29.24 -5.77
N ALA A 398 15.25 29.27 -6.98
CA ALA A 398 16.11 30.36 -7.43
C ALA A 398 15.39 31.32 -8.40
N SER A 399 14.14 31.01 -8.76
CA SER A 399 13.34 31.79 -9.70
C SER A 399 12.59 32.90 -8.98
N SER A 400 12.91 34.17 -9.30
CA SER A 400 12.23 35.33 -8.72
C SER A 400 10.71 35.27 -8.94
N ARG A 401 10.27 34.74 -10.08
CA ARG A 401 8.85 34.51 -10.40
C ARG A 401 8.19 33.58 -9.39
N VAL A 402 8.81 32.43 -9.09
CA VAL A 402 8.28 31.44 -8.14
C VAL A 402 8.32 31.98 -6.72
N ILE A 403 9.43 32.62 -6.33
CA ILE A 403 9.61 33.21 -5.00
C ILE A 403 8.53 34.26 -4.73
N ASN A 404 8.34 35.23 -5.64
CA ASN A 404 7.33 36.27 -5.49
C ASN A 404 5.92 35.68 -5.47
N ALA A 405 5.61 34.73 -6.36
CA ALA A 405 4.29 34.09 -6.39
C ALA A 405 3.95 33.36 -5.08
N ARG A 406 4.93 32.69 -4.44
CA ARG A 406 4.76 32.07 -3.13
C ARG A 406 4.58 33.12 -2.02
N GLN A 407 5.35 34.20 -2.05
CA GLN A 407 5.22 35.29 -1.07
C GLN A 407 3.87 35.99 -1.17
N ASP A 408 3.38 36.24 -2.39
CA ASP A 408 2.06 36.83 -2.63
C ASP A 408 0.94 35.91 -2.12
N ALA A 409 1.06 34.59 -2.35
CA ALA A 409 0.12 33.61 -1.81
C ALA A 409 0.10 33.60 -0.28
N VAL A 410 1.27 33.62 0.38
CA VAL A 410 1.38 33.68 1.84
C VAL A 410 0.80 35.00 2.38
N ARG A 411 1.14 36.13 1.76
CA ARG A 411 0.62 37.45 2.13
C ARG A 411 -0.90 37.46 2.06
N PHE A 412 -1.47 37.01 0.95
CA PHE A 412 -2.91 36.93 0.75
C PHE A 412 -3.60 36.06 1.81
N ILE A 413 -3.01 34.91 2.16
CA ILE A 413 -3.53 34.02 3.20
C ILE A 413 -3.63 34.74 4.55
N ILE A 414 -2.57 35.45 4.93
CA ILE A 414 -2.50 36.17 6.22
C ILE A 414 -3.47 37.37 6.22
N GLU A 415 -3.47 38.17 5.15
CA GLU A 415 -4.32 39.37 5.05
C GLU A 415 -5.82 39.04 5.08
N ASN A 416 -6.20 37.91 4.47
CA ASN A 416 -7.59 37.44 4.48
C ASN A 416 -7.93 36.57 5.68
N ARG A 417 -7.00 36.43 6.64
CA ARG A 417 -7.13 35.61 7.86
C ARG A 417 -7.68 34.22 7.59
N LEU A 418 -7.26 33.66 6.47
CA LEU A 418 -7.75 32.34 6.11
C LEU A 418 -7.23 31.31 7.13
N ASP A 419 -6.11 31.58 7.79
CA ASP A 419 -5.57 30.84 8.94
C ASP A 419 -6.48 30.83 10.16
N GLU A 420 -7.16 31.92 10.46
CA GLU A 420 -8.19 31.96 11.52
C GLU A 420 -9.44 31.16 11.11
N PHE A 421 -9.82 31.18 9.83
CA PHE A 421 -10.89 30.34 9.27
C PHE A 421 -10.55 28.84 9.34
N TRP A 422 -9.25 28.50 9.33
CA TRP A 422 -8.78 27.15 9.60
C TRP A 422 -8.82 26.82 11.11
N GLY A 423 -8.56 27.77 12.00
CA GLY A 423 -8.41 27.50 13.45
C GLY A 423 -9.66 27.53 14.34
N LYS A 424 -10.68 28.35 14.05
CA LYS A 424 -11.79 28.60 15.00
C LYS A 424 -13.13 27.96 14.60
N LEU A 425 -13.73 27.27 15.57
CA LEU A 425 -15.14 26.88 15.56
C LEU A 425 -15.99 28.10 15.98
N GLU A 426 -16.06 29.13 15.15
CA GLU A 426 -17.13 30.12 15.29
C GLU A 426 -18.03 29.99 14.08
N GLU A 427 -19.33 29.87 14.38
CA GLU A 427 -20.43 29.82 13.43
C GLU A 427 -20.20 30.87 12.34
N LEU A 428 -20.28 30.43 11.08
CA LEU A 428 -20.32 31.34 9.95
C LEU A 428 -21.35 32.43 10.25
N PRO A 429 -21.03 33.73 10.10
CA PRO A 429 -22.06 34.76 10.16
C PRO A 429 -23.12 34.43 9.11
N GLU A 430 -24.39 34.43 9.53
CA GLU A 430 -25.60 34.05 8.77
C GLU A 430 -25.86 34.85 7.48
N SER A 431 -24.91 35.64 6.98
CA SER A 431 -25.09 36.49 5.81
C SER A 431 -24.58 35.85 4.51
N VAL A 432 -24.90 34.58 4.25
CA VAL A 432 -25.00 34.04 2.88
C VAL A 432 -26.18 33.05 2.83
N SER A 433 -27.37 33.50 3.19
CA SER A 433 -28.61 32.76 2.94
C SER A 433 -29.25 33.22 1.62
N SER A 434 -29.12 32.40 0.58
CA SER A 434 -30.18 32.27 -0.41
C SER A 434 -30.50 30.79 -0.65
N THR A 435 -31.19 30.22 0.35
CA THR A 435 -32.27 29.20 0.29
C THR A 435 -31.96 27.72 0.00
N PRO A 436 -32.85 26.75 0.37
CA PRO A 436 -33.41 26.53 1.70
C PRO A 436 -33.46 25.03 2.13
N ASN A 437 -33.76 24.83 3.41
CA ASN A 437 -34.28 23.60 4.08
C ASN A 437 -33.31 22.45 4.40
N LEU A 438 -32.98 22.33 5.69
CA LEU A 438 -33.36 21.14 6.45
C LEU A 438 -33.43 21.45 7.95
N SER A 439 -34.56 21.04 8.51
CA SER A 439 -35.14 21.26 9.84
C SER A 439 -34.23 21.08 11.06
N LEU A 440 -34.34 22.06 11.96
CA LEU A 440 -33.96 22.04 13.37
C LEU A 440 -34.59 20.87 14.17
N ARG A 441 -33.81 20.31 15.11
CA ARG A 441 -34.32 19.67 16.34
C ARG A 441 -33.54 20.14 17.57
N SER A 442 -34.04 21.24 18.13
CA SER A 442 -34.38 21.49 19.54
C SER A 442 -33.63 20.73 20.66
N SER A 443 -32.93 21.53 21.47
CA SER A 443 -32.98 21.65 22.95
C SER A 443 -32.55 20.48 23.85
N VAL A 444 -31.68 20.79 24.84
CA VAL A 444 -31.95 20.66 26.30
C VAL A 444 -30.77 21.26 27.12
N ASP A 445 -31.13 22.26 27.92
CA ASP A 445 -30.71 22.71 29.27
C ASP A 445 -29.26 22.65 29.80
N ILE A 446 -28.87 23.83 30.30
CA ILE A 446 -27.75 24.13 31.21
C ILE A 446 -28.19 23.89 32.67
N PRO A 447 -27.28 23.51 33.57
CA PRO A 447 -27.29 24.11 34.90
C PRO A 447 -25.94 24.70 35.34
N THR A 448 -26.11 25.70 36.18
CA THR A 448 -25.21 26.74 36.65
C THR A 448 -24.28 26.30 37.81
N GLN A 449 -23.08 26.90 37.82
CA GLN A 449 -22.05 27.11 38.86
C GLN A 449 -22.12 26.44 40.24
N GLY A 450 -20.93 26.01 40.72
CA GLY A 450 -20.60 25.83 42.13
C GLY A 450 -19.09 25.71 42.35
N SER A 451 -18.47 26.75 42.89
CA SER A 451 -17.06 26.85 43.32
C SER A 451 -16.78 26.07 44.61
N THR A 452 -15.62 25.42 44.73
CA THR A 452 -14.83 25.34 45.98
C THR A 452 -13.45 24.74 45.72
N ASP A 453 -12.42 25.46 46.17
CA ASP A 453 -11.02 25.04 46.23
C ASP A 453 -10.82 23.88 47.22
N THR A 454 -10.09 22.83 46.82
CA THR A 454 -9.32 21.98 47.76
C THR A 454 -8.25 21.16 47.03
N GLU A 455 -7.00 21.39 47.46
CA GLU A 455 -5.81 20.53 47.50
C GLU A 455 -5.45 19.60 46.30
N ARG A 456 -4.27 19.88 45.72
CA ARG A 456 -3.59 19.04 44.71
C ARG A 456 -2.88 17.84 45.35
N PRO A 457 -3.07 16.61 44.84
CA PRO A 457 -2.04 15.58 44.84
C PRO A 457 -1.31 15.57 43.49
N ARG A 458 0.03 15.51 43.53
CA ARG A 458 0.90 15.36 42.36
C ARG A 458 0.72 13.97 41.75
N LEU A 459 0.12 13.89 40.56
CA LEU A 459 0.10 12.69 39.73
C LEU A 459 0.86 12.93 38.43
N SER A 460 2.05 12.35 38.38
CA SER A 460 2.85 12.11 37.19
C SER A 460 2.09 11.21 36.20
N GLY A 461 1.99 11.61 34.93
CA GLY A 461 1.72 10.66 33.84
C GLY A 461 0.62 10.98 32.83
N LEU A 462 0.03 12.18 32.79
CA LEU A 462 -0.83 12.54 31.64
C LEU A 462 0.03 12.97 30.45
N LYS A 463 0.01 12.15 29.38
CA LYS A 463 0.36 12.61 28.03
C LYS A 463 -0.39 13.91 27.77
N ARG A 464 0.33 15.02 27.55
CA ARG A 464 -0.27 16.27 27.07
C ARG A 464 -0.93 15.96 25.73
N GLY A 465 -2.25 15.81 25.72
CA GLY A 465 -3.02 15.82 24.49
C GLY A 465 -2.83 17.16 23.82
N ARG A 466 -2.49 17.18 22.53
CA ARG A 466 -2.56 18.40 21.73
C ARG A 466 -4.01 18.89 21.78
N PRO A 467 -4.28 20.20 21.92
CA PRO A 467 -5.59 20.72 21.59
C PRO A 467 -5.82 20.41 20.10
N THR A 468 -6.81 19.56 19.80
CA THR A 468 -7.24 19.29 18.43
C THR A 468 -7.83 20.59 17.88
N ASN A 469 -7.16 21.20 16.91
CA ASN A 469 -7.64 22.41 16.24
C ASN A 469 -8.97 22.11 15.53
N ALA A 470 -9.88 23.09 15.42
CA ALA A 470 -11.16 22.92 14.74
C ALA A 470 -11.02 22.41 13.29
N PHE A 471 -9.92 22.77 12.61
CA PHE A 471 -9.55 22.22 11.30
C PHE A 471 -9.42 20.70 11.31
N GLU A 472 -8.69 20.14 12.29
CA GLU A 472 -8.39 18.72 12.36
C GLU A 472 -9.66 17.91 12.64
N ALA A 473 -10.60 18.50 13.38
CA ALA A 473 -11.92 17.91 13.60
C ALA A 473 -12.81 17.98 12.36
N ARG A 474 -12.80 19.11 11.63
CA ARG A 474 -13.66 19.34 10.45
C ARG A 474 -13.20 18.59 9.20
N PHE A 475 -11.88 18.44 9.01
CA PHE A 475 -11.27 17.82 7.82
C PHE A 475 -10.51 16.54 8.16
N ALA A 476 -10.99 15.80 9.18
CA ALA A 476 -10.31 14.62 9.68
C ALA A 476 -10.09 13.55 8.59
N SER A 477 -11.02 13.40 7.64
CA SER A 477 -10.90 12.41 6.57
C SER A 477 -9.84 12.83 5.55
N LEU A 478 -9.77 14.13 5.20
CA LEU A 478 -8.70 14.70 4.36
C LEU A 478 -7.30 14.47 4.95
N LEU A 479 -7.15 14.63 6.26
CA LEU A 479 -5.84 14.55 6.93
C LEU A 479 -5.30 13.12 7.07
N ASN A 480 -6.20 12.16 7.23
CA ASN A 480 -5.83 10.76 7.40
C ASN A 480 -5.58 10.03 6.08
N VAL A 481 -5.98 10.63 4.95
CA VAL A 481 -5.81 10.06 3.62
C VAL A 481 -4.46 10.46 3.01
N ASP A 482 -3.67 9.45 2.62
CA ASP A 482 -2.49 9.64 1.78
C ASP A 482 -2.88 9.47 0.30
N PHE A 483 -3.35 10.56 -0.32
CA PHE A 483 -3.87 10.55 -1.69
C PHE A 483 -2.96 9.88 -2.71
N GLU A 484 -1.66 10.17 -2.68
CA GLU A 484 -0.69 9.58 -3.62
C GLU A 484 -0.70 8.05 -3.53
N ARG A 485 -0.71 7.50 -2.30
CA ARG A 485 -0.72 6.05 -2.08
C ARG A 485 -2.09 5.43 -2.35
N ASN A 486 -3.18 6.12 -2.03
CA ASN A 486 -4.53 5.62 -2.29
C ASN A 486 -4.81 5.55 -3.79
N LEU A 487 -4.49 6.60 -4.53
CA LEU A 487 -4.61 6.62 -6.00
C LEU A 487 -3.72 5.54 -6.64
N SER A 488 -2.51 5.34 -6.13
CA SER A 488 -1.63 4.26 -6.58
C SER A 488 -2.32 2.90 -6.47
N ARG A 489 -2.91 2.60 -5.30
CA ARG A 489 -3.63 1.34 -5.06
C ARG A 489 -4.87 1.20 -5.92
N LEU A 490 -5.64 2.27 -6.10
CA LEU A 490 -6.81 2.25 -6.97
C LEU A 490 -6.43 1.92 -8.43
N ALA A 491 -5.26 2.39 -8.88
CA ALA A 491 -4.73 2.02 -10.19
C ALA A 491 -4.29 0.54 -10.24
N ASP A 492 -3.67 0.02 -9.17
CA ASP A 492 -3.32 -1.41 -9.06
C ASP A 492 -4.57 -2.31 -9.14
N LEU A 493 -5.69 -1.90 -8.51
CA LEU A 493 -6.96 -2.65 -8.55
C LEU A 493 -7.53 -2.84 -9.96
N LYS A 494 -7.27 -1.88 -10.87
CA LYS A 494 -7.75 -1.95 -12.25
C LYS A 494 -6.96 -2.99 -13.06
N GLU A 495 -5.71 -3.19 -12.72
CA GLU A 495 -4.77 -4.07 -13.43
C GLU A 495 -4.80 -5.51 -12.88
N SER A 496 -5.19 -5.70 -11.61
CA SER A 496 -5.25 -7.00 -10.94
C SER A 496 -6.48 -7.83 -11.34
N SER A 497 -6.48 -8.39 -12.55
CA SER A 497 -7.43 -9.45 -12.97
C SER A 497 -6.91 -10.87 -12.69
N THR A 498 -5.69 -11.00 -12.14
CA THR A 498 -5.02 -12.29 -11.93
C THR A 498 -5.42 -12.92 -10.59
N GLN A 499 -6.03 -14.10 -10.71
CA GLN A 499 -6.39 -14.98 -9.59
C GLN A 499 -5.14 -15.41 -8.83
N VAL A 500 -4.82 -14.74 -7.73
CA VAL A 500 -3.75 -15.21 -6.85
C VAL A 500 -4.28 -15.22 -5.41
N ALA A 501 -4.19 -16.39 -4.82
CA ALA A 501 -4.44 -16.74 -3.42
C ALA A 501 -5.89 -17.02 -2.96
N PHE A 502 -5.99 -18.01 -2.07
CA PHE A 502 -7.10 -18.19 -1.12
C PHE A 502 -7.11 -17.02 -0.13
N VAL A 503 -7.44 -15.81 -0.58
CA VAL A 503 -7.85 -14.72 0.29
C VAL A 503 -9.37 -14.69 0.30
N ASP A 504 -9.97 -14.50 1.48
CA ASP A 504 -11.42 -14.38 1.59
C ASP A 504 -11.90 -13.19 0.71
N PRO A 505 -12.68 -13.44 -0.36
CA PRO A 505 -13.10 -12.39 -1.28
C PRO A 505 -13.85 -11.27 -0.58
N LEU A 506 -14.57 -11.57 0.51
CA LEU A 506 -15.32 -10.57 1.27
C LEU A 506 -14.41 -9.64 2.07
N VAL A 507 -13.29 -10.16 2.60
CA VAL A 507 -12.30 -9.35 3.32
C VAL A 507 -11.61 -8.40 2.35
N GLN A 508 -11.19 -8.91 1.19
CA GLN A 508 -10.56 -8.10 0.16
C GLN A 508 -11.52 -7.04 -0.38
N TYR A 509 -12.76 -7.43 -0.67
CA TYR A 509 -13.82 -6.52 -1.09
C TYR A 509 -14.03 -5.37 -0.10
N LYS A 510 -14.17 -5.66 1.20
CA LYS A 510 -14.34 -4.62 2.24
C LYS A 510 -13.16 -3.66 2.30
N LYS A 511 -11.92 -4.17 2.18
CA LYS A 511 -10.72 -3.32 2.13
C LYS A 511 -10.73 -2.38 0.91
N HIS A 512 -11.06 -2.90 -0.27
CA HIS A 512 -11.14 -2.10 -1.49
C HIS A 512 -12.26 -1.06 -1.41
N LEU A 513 -13.42 -1.44 -0.87
CA LEU A 513 -14.54 -0.53 -0.65
C LEU A 513 -14.15 0.63 0.27
N GLN A 514 -13.53 0.33 1.41
CA GLN A 514 -13.08 1.34 2.35
C GLN A 514 -12.04 2.29 1.73
N LEU A 515 -11.12 1.76 0.91
CA LEU A 515 -10.15 2.57 0.16
C LEU A 515 -10.85 3.55 -0.80
N ILE A 516 -11.84 3.08 -1.56
CA ILE A 516 -12.61 3.92 -2.50
C ILE A 516 -13.37 5.00 -1.74
N LEU A 517 -14.17 4.62 -0.74
CA LEU A 517 -15.01 5.55 0.03
C LEU A 517 -14.18 6.64 0.71
N SER A 518 -13.13 6.25 1.44
CA SER A 518 -12.26 7.23 2.13
C SER A 518 -11.57 8.19 1.16
N THR A 519 -11.20 7.72 -0.04
CA THR A 519 -10.57 8.57 -1.06
C THR A 519 -11.55 9.57 -1.67
N VAL A 520 -12.77 9.12 -1.98
CA VAL A 520 -13.83 9.98 -2.52
C VAL A 520 -14.26 11.03 -1.49
N GLU A 521 -14.49 10.62 -0.24
CA GLU A 521 -14.82 11.53 0.87
C GLU A 521 -13.75 12.61 1.06
N ALA A 522 -12.47 12.22 1.04
CA ALA A 522 -11.37 13.18 1.18
C ALA A 522 -11.29 14.16 -0.01
N PHE A 523 -11.58 13.72 -1.23
CA PHE A 523 -11.64 14.63 -2.38
C PHE A 523 -12.84 15.58 -2.31
N GLN A 524 -13.99 15.12 -1.82
CA GLN A 524 -15.16 15.96 -1.60
C GLN A 524 -14.86 17.04 -0.55
N GLU A 525 -14.24 16.66 0.57
CA GLU A 525 -13.79 17.61 1.60
C GLU A 525 -12.78 18.63 1.05
N MET A 526 -11.86 18.21 0.17
CA MET A 526 -10.90 19.09 -0.49
C MET A 526 -11.59 20.11 -1.41
N LEU A 527 -12.65 19.69 -2.13
CA LEU A 527 -13.44 20.57 -2.99
C LEU A 527 -14.24 21.57 -2.17
N ASP A 528 -14.88 21.13 -1.09
CA ASP A 528 -15.62 21.98 -0.17
C ASP A 528 -14.71 23.01 0.51
N TRP A 529 -13.49 22.59 0.91
CA TRP A 529 -12.45 23.48 1.41
C TRP A 529 -12.07 24.55 0.37
N SER A 530 -11.81 24.15 -0.88
CA SER A 530 -11.45 25.06 -1.99
C SER A 530 -12.54 26.10 -2.26
N ARG A 531 -13.82 25.70 -2.18
CA ARG A 531 -14.97 26.61 -2.34
C ARG A 531 -15.07 27.61 -1.20
N CYS A 532 -14.87 27.19 0.05
CA CYS A 532 -14.92 28.08 1.21
C CYS A 532 -13.78 29.10 1.25
N ALA A 533 -12.57 28.70 0.81
CA ALA A 533 -11.37 29.52 0.87
C ALA A 533 -11.28 30.60 -0.23
N ARG A 534 -12.14 30.54 -1.25
CA ARG A 534 -12.08 31.45 -2.40
C ARG A 534 -12.41 32.88 -2.04
N ARG A 535 -11.60 33.81 -2.57
CA ARG A 535 -11.91 35.24 -2.62
C ARG A 535 -11.52 35.78 -4.00
N ASN A 536 -12.24 36.82 -4.45
CA ASN A 536 -12.11 37.36 -5.81
C ASN A 536 -10.73 38.00 -6.11
N SER A 537 -9.94 38.32 -5.09
CA SER A 537 -8.63 38.99 -5.19
C SER A 537 -7.43 38.04 -5.05
N ALA A 538 -7.62 36.74 -5.24
CA ALA A 538 -6.55 35.76 -5.01
C ALA A 538 -5.38 35.89 -6.00
N PRO A 539 -4.12 35.76 -5.55
CA PRO A 539 -2.94 35.71 -6.42
C PRO A 539 -3.00 34.59 -7.47
N PRO A 540 -2.28 34.74 -8.60
CA PRO A 540 -2.31 33.77 -9.71
C PRO A 540 -1.99 32.33 -9.28
N LEU A 541 -1.04 32.14 -8.37
CA LEU A 541 -0.67 30.81 -7.87
C LEU A 541 -1.82 30.10 -7.14
N LEU A 542 -2.59 30.83 -6.32
CA LEU A 542 -3.74 30.26 -5.62
C LEU A 542 -4.90 29.98 -6.57
N GLN A 543 -5.13 30.85 -7.55
CA GLN A 543 -6.13 30.62 -8.59
C GLN A 543 -5.83 29.34 -9.39
N GLU A 544 -4.57 29.13 -9.75
CA GLU A 544 -4.12 27.92 -10.45
C GLU A 544 -4.33 26.66 -9.59
N LEU A 545 -3.98 26.72 -8.30
CA LEU A 545 -4.18 25.61 -7.38
C LEU A 545 -5.66 25.26 -7.20
N TRP A 546 -6.53 26.26 -7.03
CA TRP A 546 -7.97 26.02 -6.91
C TRP A 546 -8.59 25.50 -8.20
N GLY A 547 -8.13 25.98 -9.36
CA GLY A 547 -8.54 25.44 -10.66
C GLY A 547 -8.19 23.97 -10.83
N ASN A 548 -7.01 23.55 -10.36
CA ASN A 548 -6.63 22.13 -10.34
C ASN A 548 -7.50 21.27 -9.41
N ILE A 549 -7.98 21.83 -8.29
CA ILE A 549 -8.91 21.14 -7.39
C ILE A 549 -10.29 21.02 -8.02
N ASP A 550 -10.76 22.06 -8.70
CA ASP A 550 -12.07 22.03 -9.39
C ASP A 550 -12.13 21.04 -10.54
N ALA A 551 -11.00 20.78 -11.18
CA ALA A 551 -10.91 19.80 -12.26
C ALA A 551 -11.31 18.38 -11.82
N ILE A 552 -11.35 18.11 -10.51
CA ILE A 552 -11.77 16.84 -9.93
C ILE A 552 -13.30 16.71 -9.83
N ALA A 553 -14.05 17.82 -9.78
CA ALA A 553 -15.50 17.80 -9.54
C ALA A 553 -16.27 16.89 -10.52
N PRO A 554 -16.04 16.93 -11.84
CA PRO A 554 -16.77 16.05 -12.77
C PRO A 554 -16.54 14.56 -12.51
N ALA A 555 -15.35 14.19 -12.02
CA ALA A 555 -15.04 12.80 -11.69
C ALA A 555 -15.75 12.35 -10.41
N LEU A 556 -15.89 13.25 -9.42
CA LEU A 556 -16.66 12.97 -8.19
C LEU A 556 -18.14 12.83 -8.49
N ASP A 557 -18.73 13.74 -9.26
CA ASP A 557 -20.14 13.70 -9.66
C ASP A 557 -20.45 12.39 -10.40
N SER A 558 -19.53 11.95 -11.28
CA SER A 558 -19.67 10.66 -11.97
C SER A 558 -19.69 9.48 -11.00
N ILE A 559 -18.83 9.47 -9.97
CA ILE A 559 -18.76 8.38 -8.99
C ILE A 559 -19.99 8.39 -8.08
N GLU A 560 -20.45 9.56 -7.63
CA GLU A 560 -21.62 9.72 -6.77
C GLU A 560 -22.88 9.17 -7.44
N SER A 561 -22.98 9.27 -8.77
CA SER A 561 -24.11 8.72 -9.53
C SER A 561 -24.13 7.17 -9.61
N CYS A 562 -22.99 6.50 -9.38
CA CYS A 562 -22.85 5.06 -9.60
C CYS A 562 -23.52 4.20 -8.51
N PHE A 563 -23.61 4.67 -7.26
CA PHE A 563 -24.20 3.92 -6.14
C PHE A 563 -24.52 4.82 -4.94
N ASP A 564 -25.34 4.34 -4.01
CA ASP A 564 -25.61 5.06 -2.75
C ASP A 564 -24.44 4.91 -1.76
N HIS A 565 -23.71 5.99 -1.52
CA HIS A 565 -22.56 6.05 -0.62
C HIS A 565 -22.92 5.80 0.85
N LYS A 566 -24.10 6.26 1.33
CA LYS A 566 -24.52 6.07 2.72
C LYS A 566 -24.90 4.62 2.98
N VAL A 567 -25.58 3.99 2.03
CA VAL A 567 -25.87 2.56 2.10
C VAL A 567 -24.57 1.76 2.01
N ALA A 568 -23.64 2.14 1.14
CA ALA A 568 -22.35 1.47 1.02
C ALA A 568 -21.52 1.55 2.31
N GLN A 569 -21.48 2.71 2.97
CA GLN A 569 -20.79 2.89 4.27
C GLN A 569 -21.44 2.06 5.39
N THR A 570 -22.77 2.05 5.48
CA THR A 570 -23.50 1.41 6.59
C THR A 570 -23.58 -0.12 6.44
N THR A 571 -23.80 -0.60 5.22
CA THR A 571 -23.94 -2.04 4.94
C THR A 571 -22.61 -2.70 4.58
N GLY A 572 -21.62 -1.92 4.14
CA GLY A 572 -20.36 -2.41 3.60
C GLY A 572 -20.53 -3.09 2.24
N ILE A 573 -21.60 -2.77 1.50
CA ILE A 573 -21.95 -3.36 0.19
C ILE A 573 -22.33 -2.22 -0.78
N ILE A 574 -21.69 -2.20 -1.93
CA ILE A 574 -22.07 -1.36 -3.08
C ILE A 574 -23.30 -1.98 -3.72
N VAL A 575 -24.38 -1.20 -3.75
CA VAL A 575 -25.57 -1.48 -4.54
C VAL A 575 -25.53 -0.52 -5.74
N PRO A 576 -25.24 -1.00 -6.96
CA PRO A 576 -25.20 -0.16 -8.14
C PRO A 576 -26.55 0.54 -8.38
N SER A 577 -26.49 1.80 -8.79
CA SER A 577 -27.65 2.51 -9.31
C SER A 577 -28.09 1.90 -10.64
N HIS A 578 -29.40 1.88 -10.91
CA HIS A 578 -29.94 1.36 -12.17
C HIS A 578 -29.29 2.04 -13.39
N GLY A 579 -28.86 1.27 -14.38
CA GLY A 579 -28.16 1.75 -15.58
C GLY A 579 -26.63 1.80 -15.45
N THR A 580 -26.08 1.56 -14.26
CA THR A 580 -24.62 1.54 -14.03
C THR A 580 -24.00 0.21 -14.47
N SER A 581 -24.73 -0.89 -14.33
CA SER A 581 -24.27 -2.24 -14.70
C SER A 581 -25.41 -3.03 -15.36
N PRO A 582 -25.29 -3.39 -16.64
CA PRO A 582 -26.34 -4.12 -17.34
C PRO A 582 -26.60 -5.50 -16.70
N ALA A 583 -25.55 -6.14 -16.17
CA ALA A 583 -25.67 -7.42 -15.47
C ALA A 583 -26.44 -7.28 -14.14
N TYR A 584 -26.26 -6.16 -13.42
CA TYR A 584 -27.00 -5.89 -12.20
C TYR A 584 -28.48 -5.59 -12.49
N ASP A 585 -28.75 -4.79 -13.52
CA ASP A 585 -30.11 -4.43 -13.93
C ASP A 585 -30.89 -5.67 -14.38
N GLU A 586 -30.26 -6.54 -15.18
CA GLU A 586 -30.87 -7.81 -15.61
C GLU A 586 -31.15 -8.74 -14.43
N ALA A 587 -30.19 -8.87 -13.50
CA ALA A 587 -30.37 -9.70 -12.31
C ALA A 587 -31.48 -9.15 -11.39
N SER A 588 -31.56 -7.84 -11.20
CA SER A 588 -32.57 -7.17 -10.38
C SER A 588 -33.97 -7.38 -10.98
N LYS A 589 -34.13 -7.15 -12.29
CA LYS A 589 -35.39 -7.41 -13.01
C LYS A 589 -35.82 -8.88 -12.93
N ARG A 590 -34.86 -9.80 -12.99
CA ARG A 590 -35.13 -11.24 -12.83
C ARG A 590 -35.63 -11.56 -11.42
N LEU A 591 -35.03 -10.97 -10.40
CA LEU A 591 -35.46 -11.13 -9.00
C LEU A 591 -36.87 -10.57 -8.78
N GLU A 592 -37.17 -9.38 -9.29
CA GLU A 592 -38.53 -8.80 -9.23
C GLU A 592 -39.57 -9.71 -9.89
N THR A 593 -39.21 -10.33 -11.03
CA THR A 593 -40.09 -11.28 -11.72
C THR A 593 -40.34 -12.54 -10.88
N ILE A 594 -39.31 -13.05 -10.20
CA ILE A 594 -39.44 -14.22 -9.31
C ILE A 594 -40.27 -13.86 -8.07
N GLU A 595 -40.07 -12.68 -7.50
CA GLU A 595 -40.81 -12.18 -6.35
C GLU A 595 -42.30 -12.01 -6.67
N SER A 596 -42.64 -11.45 -7.84
CA SER A 596 -44.03 -11.36 -8.31
C SER A 596 -44.69 -12.74 -8.36
N LYS A 597 -44.04 -13.72 -9.01
CA LYS A 597 -44.55 -15.10 -9.12
C LYS A 597 -44.70 -15.78 -7.75
N LEU A 598 -43.80 -15.50 -6.81
CA LEU A 598 -43.88 -16.04 -5.46
C LEU A 598 -45.04 -15.43 -4.68
N ASN A 599 -45.26 -14.12 -4.81
CA ASN A 599 -46.37 -13.43 -4.17
C ASN A 599 -47.72 -13.88 -4.75
N GLU A 600 -47.82 -14.06 -6.07
CA GLU A 600 -48.99 -14.66 -6.73
C GLU A 600 -49.31 -16.04 -6.14
N ALA A 601 -48.30 -16.92 -6.04
CA ALA A 601 -48.48 -18.25 -5.44
C ALA A 601 -48.86 -18.21 -3.94
N LEU A 602 -48.35 -17.24 -3.19
CA LEU A 602 -48.72 -17.04 -1.78
C LEU A 602 -50.16 -16.58 -1.62
N ASP A 603 -50.62 -15.70 -2.51
CA ASP A 603 -52.01 -15.22 -2.50
C ASP A 603 -52.98 -16.33 -2.93
N GLU A 604 -52.63 -17.15 -3.92
CA GLU A 604 -53.39 -18.38 -4.25
C GLU A 604 -53.52 -19.33 -3.06
N LEU A 605 -52.44 -19.55 -2.31
CA LEU A 605 -52.49 -20.38 -1.11
C LEU A 605 -53.37 -19.76 -0.02
N ARG A 606 -53.32 -18.44 0.18
CA ARG A 606 -54.16 -17.74 1.18
C ARG A 606 -55.64 -17.83 0.85
N GLU A 607 -56.02 -17.75 -0.42
CA GLU A 607 -57.39 -17.97 -0.87
C GLU A 607 -57.86 -19.40 -0.56
N VAL A 608 -57.01 -20.40 -0.83
CA VAL A 608 -57.31 -21.81 -0.51
C VAL A 608 -57.46 -22.06 0.99
N PHE A 609 -56.62 -21.45 1.84
CA PHE A 609 -56.70 -21.58 3.31
C PHE A 609 -57.85 -20.77 3.94
N SER A 610 -58.32 -19.71 3.28
CA SER A 610 -59.47 -18.92 3.75
C SER A 610 -60.80 -19.60 3.43
N ALA A 611 -60.82 -20.51 2.45
CA ALA A 611 -62.01 -21.25 2.05
C ALA A 611 -62.32 -22.49 2.93
N GLU A 612 -61.32 -23.16 3.52
CA GLU A 612 -61.52 -24.35 4.38
C GLU A 612 -60.41 -24.53 5.46
N PRO A 613 -60.73 -24.97 6.71
CA PRO A 613 -59.72 -25.33 7.70
C PRO A 613 -59.07 -26.69 7.34
N PRO A 614 -57.75 -26.90 7.52
CA PRO A 614 -57.01 -27.79 6.63
C PRO A 614 -57.00 -29.27 7.05
N SER A 615 -56.95 -30.16 6.07
CA SER A 615 -56.17 -31.40 6.22
C SER A 615 -54.69 -31.06 6.02
N LEU A 616 -53.78 -31.58 6.85
CA LEU A 616 -52.34 -31.23 6.87
C LEU A 616 -51.52 -31.72 5.64
N LEU A 617 -52.17 -32.40 4.69
CA LEU A 617 -51.54 -33.02 3.53
C LEU A 617 -50.97 -32.04 2.48
N PRO A 618 -51.63 -30.90 2.16
CA PRO A 618 -51.11 -29.93 1.18
C PRO A 618 -49.87 -29.20 1.71
N ILE A 619 -49.84 -28.89 3.01
CA ILE A 619 -48.71 -28.21 3.67
C ILE A 619 -47.44 -29.08 3.58
N LEU A 620 -47.56 -30.37 3.87
CA LEU A 620 -46.44 -31.33 3.71
C LEU A 620 -46.03 -31.50 2.25
N GLY A 621 -46.96 -31.42 1.30
CA GLY A 621 -46.68 -31.46 -0.14
C GLY A 621 -45.89 -30.25 -0.65
N VAL A 622 -46.26 -29.04 -0.22
CA VAL A 622 -45.59 -27.80 -0.61
C VAL A 622 -44.23 -27.69 0.08
N ILE A 623 -44.11 -28.03 1.36
CA ILE A 623 -42.82 -28.08 2.07
C ILE A 623 -41.91 -29.14 1.43
N ALA A 624 -42.42 -30.32 1.08
CA ALA A 624 -41.64 -31.35 0.39
C ALA A 624 -41.24 -30.97 -1.04
N SER A 625 -41.98 -30.07 -1.69
CA SER A 625 -41.68 -29.57 -3.04
C SER A 625 -40.67 -28.42 -3.00
N LEU A 626 -40.76 -27.51 -2.01
CA LEU A 626 -39.76 -26.49 -1.73
C LEU A 626 -38.42 -27.10 -1.28
N LEU A 627 -38.47 -28.10 -0.40
CA LEU A 627 -37.29 -28.86 0.02
C LEU A 627 -36.71 -29.65 -1.16
N ARG A 628 -37.52 -30.26 -2.04
CA ARG A 628 -37.01 -30.93 -3.25
C ARG A 628 -36.45 -29.96 -4.29
N TYR A 629 -37.04 -28.79 -4.44
CA TYR A 629 -36.56 -27.77 -5.38
C TYR A 629 -35.20 -27.21 -4.94
N GLN A 630 -34.99 -26.99 -3.63
CA GLN A 630 -33.67 -26.62 -3.11
C GLN A 630 -32.66 -27.78 -3.06
N TRP A 631 -33.09 -29.00 -2.71
CA TRP A 631 -32.21 -30.18 -2.68
C TRP A 631 -31.77 -30.62 -4.09
N GLY A 632 -32.58 -30.35 -5.11
CA GLY A 632 -32.25 -30.63 -6.52
C GLY A 632 -31.20 -29.69 -7.12
N GLN A 633 -30.91 -28.55 -6.49
CA GLN A 633 -29.93 -27.56 -6.96
C GLN A 633 -28.56 -27.68 -6.24
N HIS A 634 -28.48 -28.38 -5.11
CA HIS A 634 -27.23 -28.58 -4.38
C HIS A 634 -27.00 -30.07 -4.05
N GLN A 635 -26.15 -30.74 -4.83
CA GLN A 635 -25.48 -31.95 -4.36
C GLN A 635 -24.38 -31.57 -3.35
N GLY A 636 -24.75 -31.39 -2.08
CA GLY A 636 -23.79 -31.19 -0.98
C GLY A 636 -24.45 -30.65 0.29
N ASN A 637 -24.14 -31.25 1.44
CA ASN A 637 -24.68 -30.92 2.76
C ASN A 637 -24.67 -29.39 3.04
N VAL A 638 -25.86 -28.78 3.12
CA VAL A 638 -26.03 -27.38 3.55
C VAL A 638 -26.44 -27.37 5.03
N HIS A 639 -25.59 -26.77 5.88
CA HIS A 639 -25.96 -26.41 7.25
C HIS A 639 -26.79 -25.12 7.25
N LEU A 640 -27.86 -25.07 8.05
CA LEU A 640 -28.79 -23.92 8.21
C LEU A 640 -28.13 -22.57 8.56
N ASP A 641 -26.85 -22.55 8.94
CA ASP A 641 -26.09 -21.34 9.24
C ASP A 641 -25.67 -20.54 7.99
N SER A 642 -25.78 -21.10 6.78
CA SER A 642 -25.41 -20.40 5.53
C SER A 642 -26.52 -19.53 4.93
N TRP A 643 -27.68 -19.42 5.59
CA TRP A 643 -28.85 -18.69 5.07
C TRP A 643 -28.77 -17.20 5.44
N SER A 644 -29.10 -16.32 4.50
CA SER A 644 -29.18 -14.87 4.76
C SER A 644 -30.19 -14.56 5.88
N GLY A 645 -29.92 -13.53 6.69
CA GLY A 645 -30.73 -13.20 7.87
C GLY A 645 -32.22 -12.97 7.57
N ARG A 646 -32.58 -12.54 6.35
CA ARG A 646 -33.98 -12.43 5.90
C ARG A 646 -34.61 -13.78 5.58
N ALA A 647 -33.91 -14.68 4.87
CA ALA A 647 -34.41 -16.01 4.56
C ALA A 647 -34.57 -16.87 5.84
N ARG A 648 -33.62 -16.74 6.78
CA ARG A 648 -33.66 -17.43 8.07
C ARG A 648 -34.80 -16.92 8.96
N ARG A 649 -35.07 -15.60 8.97
CA ARG A 649 -36.25 -15.02 9.63
C ARG A 649 -37.55 -15.47 8.98
N LEU A 650 -37.64 -15.47 7.65
CA LEU A 650 -38.86 -15.88 6.96
C LEU A 650 -39.25 -17.33 7.31
N VAL A 651 -38.27 -18.24 7.35
CA VAL A 651 -38.52 -19.65 7.72
C VAL A 651 -38.82 -19.80 9.22
N LEU A 652 -38.13 -19.06 10.09
CA LEU A 652 -38.41 -19.08 11.53
C LEU A 652 -39.78 -18.46 11.86
N ASP A 653 -40.20 -17.40 11.16
CA ASP A 653 -41.50 -16.76 11.32
C ASP A 653 -42.63 -17.69 10.83
N ILE A 654 -42.39 -18.50 9.80
CA ILE A 654 -43.32 -19.54 9.33
C ILE A 654 -43.39 -20.70 10.34
N LEU A 655 -42.27 -21.10 10.95
CA LEU A 655 -42.21 -22.24 11.88
C LEU A 655 -42.63 -21.90 13.32
N TRP A 656 -42.54 -20.64 13.75
CA TRP A 656 -42.71 -20.23 15.16
C TRP A 656 -43.96 -19.38 15.44
N GLN A 657 -44.85 -19.20 14.47
CA GLN A 657 -46.19 -18.68 14.74
C GLN A 657 -46.92 -19.59 15.76
N PRO A 658 -47.59 -19.04 16.79
CA PRO A 658 -48.15 -19.85 17.88
C PRO A 658 -49.43 -20.56 17.42
N TRP A 659 -49.31 -21.83 17.02
CA TRP A 659 -50.45 -22.72 16.86
C TRP A 659 -50.81 -23.35 18.23
N SER A 660 -51.92 -22.92 18.83
CA SER A 660 -52.47 -23.52 20.07
C SER A 660 -53.60 -24.52 19.75
N PRO A 661 -53.86 -25.55 20.59
CA PRO A 661 -52.93 -26.46 21.24
C PRO A 661 -53.06 -27.88 20.65
N TRP A 662 -51.94 -28.60 20.60
CA TRP A 662 -51.89 -30.00 20.16
C TRP A 662 -52.72 -30.91 21.10
N PRO A 663 -53.61 -31.78 20.59
CA PRO A 663 -54.19 -32.85 21.39
C PRO A 663 -53.12 -33.85 21.80
N LYS A 664 -53.09 -34.13 23.10
CA LYS A 664 -52.28 -35.17 23.76
C LYS A 664 -52.61 -36.54 23.18
N ASN A 665 -51.86 -36.99 22.18
CA ASN A 665 -51.51 -38.39 21.91
C ASN A 665 -50.88 -38.48 20.54
N ILE A 666 -49.55 -38.54 20.47
CA ILE A 666 -48.77 -39.47 19.64
C ILE A 666 -47.37 -39.45 20.23
N ARG A 667 -47.08 -40.48 21.03
CA ARG A 667 -45.72 -40.94 21.30
C ARG A 667 -45.22 -41.58 20.00
N GLY A 668 -44.03 -41.20 19.56
CA GLY A 668 -43.24 -41.97 18.60
C GLY A 668 -43.18 -41.35 17.22
N LEU A 669 -42.14 -40.54 16.99
CA LEU A 669 -41.24 -40.69 15.85
C LEU A 669 -39.99 -39.84 16.13
N ARG A 670 -38.89 -40.57 16.30
CA ARG A 670 -37.52 -40.13 16.49
C ARG A 670 -36.86 -40.01 15.12
#